data_AF-A0A926Y7U4-F1
#
_entry.id   AF-A0A926Y7U4-F1
#
_cell.length_a   1.000
_cell.length_b   1.000
_cell.length_c   1.000
_cell.angle_alpha   90.00
_cell.angle_beta   90.00
_cell.angle_gamma   90.00
#
_symmetry.space_group_name_H-M   'P 1'
#
loop_
_entity.id
_entity.type
_entity.pdbx_description
1 polymer ?
#
loop_
_entity_poly.entity_id
_entity_poly.type
_entity_poly.pdbx_seq_one_letter_code
_entity_poly.pdbx_strand_id
1 'polypeptide(L)'
;MDRPSVKKSTDKKSKPLPKGLYKLPLFSRRIAAWAVEISLVAASTAVPFSIGVYAQSNSGAAPVPLNPMVATTGEAIAKTLALPLRETNRQVPPLTNLFWCGALLAPLAVTSWQLYLLGKTGQTTPKRWFAVRVVKASGENPGIIRAIWRELVGRWGVPLGVAYTIWRYSGAFPDGGILLGLAGLMIVGENAIALLSRQRRSLHDQIAGTYVLGVARRNLNSNSHPPQRPLSEGQPVRLEVQNTWTEPDPETDNNRRRESVTTIILTALPSWRYLTLWHWMREHPGITLLIVAIAGMTSVLGTFVGTQIYIQGQANRRVFKQQDNEVFLALVRQLSAISPNAVEERRGAMLALARLDDPRAIPFLVDLLGQEKRDGLIDAIQQSLVSSGPKALPYLQRLNQSLRNDKEALRSRGIPQEQNLIALRQRATQRAIAKILTIYTSQVHKANLSRIDLGATTTGPVQFTLVLDKTDLSGINFKGAILSNASLRGSRFYAAGEDRRFGTFDDWISDLSGAELKEANLTGAILSQVAMTRTNLTRAILNRADLSNAILTGANLSSSSLIAANLRSANLENASLTGADLANANFSTANLHSARLAQVSAIGAQFSFADLTQSNWQGADMTGANLSAAKLQGADFSSTKLMNANLAQAQLQNANLRSADLSAADLRGANVDGADFQGANFAAALQTQSDQFLQAPPPAASAARIKGVNFAKAKNLDARAISFICDRGGRHPQCR
;
A
#
# COMPACT_ATOMS: atom_id res chain seq x y z
N MET A 1 4.83 75.38 -8.81
CA MET A 1 5.71 74.36 -8.23
C MET A 1 4.84 73.49 -7.31
N ASP A 2 4.73 72.17 -7.45
CA ASP A 2 5.27 71.28 -8.49
C ASP A 2 4.36 70.07 -8.77
N ARG A 3 4.70 69.31 -9.83
CA ARG A 3 3.89 68.25 -10.43
C ARG A 3 3.84 66.95 -9.58
N PRO A 4 2.73 66.19 -9.59
CA PRO A 4 2.70 64.85 -9.03
C PRO A 4 3.46 63.85 -9.93
N SER A 5 4.43 63.13 -9.35
CA SER A 5 5.23 62.13 -10.07
C SER A 5 4.46 60.82 -10.27
N VAL A 6 3.76 60.69 -11.39
CA VAL A 6 3.14 59.43 -11.81
C VAL A 6 4.23 58.40 -12.13
N LYS A 7 4.33 57.32 -11.35
CA LYS A 7 5.20 56.18 -11.67
C LYS A 7 4.80 55.58 -13.02
N LYS A 8 5.77 55.47 -13.92
CA LYS A 8 5.61 54.89 -15.27
C LYS A 8 4.92 53.52 -15.19
N SER A 9 3.69 53.44 -15.69
CA SER A 9 3.09 52.16 -16.08
C SER A 9 3.96 51.54 -17.16
N THR A 10 4.48 50.34 -16.90
CA THR A 10 5.20 49.56 -17.91
C THR A 10 4.27 49.23 -19.07
N ASP A 11 4.60 49.70 -20.27
CA ASP A 11 3.96 49.28 -21.52
C ASP A 11 4.09 47.76 -21.69
N LYS A 12 3.04 47.03 -21.32
CA LYS A 12 2.88 45.63 -21.71
C LYS A 12 2.59 45.59 -23.20
N LYS A 13 3.68 45.63 -24.01
CA LYS A 13 3.68 45.24 -25.43
C LYS A 13 2.83 43.99 -25.59
N SER A 14 1.66 44.12 -26.20
CA SER A 14 0.80 42.98 -26.51
C SER A 14 1.59 42.03 -27.43
N LYS A 15 1.84 40.79 -26.98
CA LYS A 15 2.49 39.77 -27.81
C LYS A 15 1.78 39.70 -29.17
N PRO A 16 2.51 39.78 -30.30
CA PRO A 16 1.88 39.72 -31.62
C PRO A 16 1.20 38.36 -31.81
N LEU A 17 -0.09 38.38 -32.17
CA LEU A 17 -0.83 37.18 -32.55
C LEU A 17 -0.16 36.48 -33.76
N PRO A 18 -0.23 35.14 -33.86
CA PRO A 18 0.42 34.39 -34.93
C PRO A 18 0.09 34.90 -36.33
N LYS A 19 1.11 35.11 -37.17
CA LYS A 19 0.99 35.72 -38.52
C LYS A 19 0.04 34.97 -39.48
N GLY A 20 -0.34 33.72 -39.18
CA GLY A 20 -1.26 32.92 -40.00
C GLY A 20 -2.77 33.13 -39.76
N LEU A 21 -3.18 33.61 -38.58
CA LEU A 21 -4.61 33.66 -38.16
C LEU A 21 -5.49 34.56 -39.06
N TYR A 22 -4.89 35.52 -39.76
CA TYR A 22 -5.60 36.44 -40.65
C TYR A 22 -5.90 35.86 -42.04
N LYS A 23 -5.26 34.74 -42.44
CA LYS A 23 -5.54 34.05 -43.71
C LYS A 23 -6.78 33.14 -43.66
N LEU A 24 -7.34 32.89 -42.48
CA LEU A 24 -8.51 32.03 -42.30
C LEU A 24 -9.81 32.74 -42.74
N PRO A 25 -10.76 32.03 -43.40
CA PRO A 25 -12.08 32.56 -43.73
C PRO A 25 -12.81 33.13 -42.51
N LEU A 26 -13.57 34.21 -42.70
CA LEU A 26 -14.30 34.88 -41.61
C LEU A 26 -15.20 33.90 -40.82
N PHE A 27 -15.81 32.93 -41.51
CA PHE A 27 -16.65 31.89 -40.93
C PHE A 27 -15.90 31.01 -39.91
N SER A 28 -14.72 30.50 -40.26
CA SER A 28 -13.93 29.66 -39.33
C SER A 28 -13.43 30.48 -38.12
N ARG A 29 -13.11 31.76 -38.31
CA ARG A 29 -12.77 32.70 -37.23
C ARG A 29 -13.96 33.01 -36.31
N ARG A 30 -15.20 33.08 -36.84
CA ARG A 30 -16.43 33.19 -36.04
C ARG A 30 -16.65 31.94 -35.19
N ILE A 31 -16.52 30.74 -35.77
CA ILE A 31 -16.66 29.47 -35.05
C ILE A 31 -15.58 29.31 -33.97
N ALA A 32 -14.32 29.58 -34.29
CA ALA A 32 -13.23 29.47 -33.31
C ALA A 32 -13.39 30.45 -32.14
N ALA A 33 -13.81 31.69 -32.41
CA ALA A 33 -14.13 32.65 -31.35
C ALA A 33 -15.29 32.16 -30.46
N TRP A 34 -16.32 31.56 -31.06
CA TRP A 34 -17.48 31.03 -30.34
C TRP A 34 -17.14 29.79 -29.50
N ALA A 35 -16.38 28.84 -30.04
CA ALA A 35 -15.95 27.65 -29.30
C ALA A 35 -15.18 28.06 -28.04
N VAL A 36 -14.25 29.02 -28.16
CA VAL A 36 -13.49 29.55 -27.02
C VAL A 36 -14.36 30.37 -26.05
N GLU A 37 -15.41 31.07 -26.52
CA GLU A 37 -16.42 31.69 -25.64
C GLU A 37 -17.15 30.65 -24.78
N ILE A 38 -17.64 29.56 -25.40
CA ILE A 38 -18.31 28.47 -24.67
C ILE A 38 -17.34 27.79 -23.70
N SER A 39 -16.14 27.43 -24.15
CA SER A 39 -15.14 26.78 -23.29
C SER A 39 -14.77 27.64 -22.08
N LEU A 40 -14.70 28.97 -22.22
CA LEU A 40 -14.44 29.88 -21.10
C LEU A 40 -15.57 29.87 -20.07
N VAL A 41 -16.84 29.89 -20.51
CA VAL A 41 -18.00 29.83 -19.62
C VAL A 41 -18.10 28.45 -18.97
N ALA A 42 -17.99 27.37 -19.74
CA ALA A 42 -18.03 26.00 -19.23
C ALA A 42 -16.92 25.73 -18.20
N ALA A 43 -15.68 26.17 -18.47
CA ALA A 43 -14.57 26.06 -17.52
C ALA A 43 -14.82 26.86 -16.24
N SER A 44 -15.47 28.03 -16.32
CA SER A 44 -15.78 28.85 -15.15
C SER A 44 -16.76 28.18 -14.17
N THR A 45 -17.66 27.31 -14.66
CA THR A 45 -18.53 26.47 -13.82
C THR A 45 -17.82 25.17 -13.40
N ALA A 46 -17.19 24.47 -14.34
CA ALA A 46 -16.65 23.13 -14.13
C ALA A 46 -15.45 23.12 -13.16
N VAL A 47 -14.51 24.06 -13.28
CA VAL A 47 -13.29 24.06 -12.46
C VAL A 47 -13.63 24.23 -10.96
N PRO A 48 -14.42 25.24 -10.52
CA PRO A 48 -14.83 25.31 -9.11
C PRO A 48 -15.67 24.10 -8.69
N PHE A 49 -16.60 23.62 -9.52
CA PHE A 49 -17.45 22.48 -9.16
C PHE A 49 -16.63 21.21 -8.89
N SER A 50 -15.67 20.87 -9.77
CA SER A 50 -14.77 19.72 -9.60
C SER A 50 -13.88 19.85 -8.36
N ILE A 51 -13.38 21.05 -8.04
CA ILE A 51 -12.62 21.28 -6.80
C ILE A 51 -13.53 21.07 -5.57
N GLY A 52 -14.80 21.49 -5.62
CA GLY A 52 -15.77 21.25 -4.55
C GLY A 52 -16.07 19.76 -4.33
N VAL A 53 -16.14 18.96 -5.41
CA VAL A 53 -16.29 17.50 -5.34
C VAL A 53 -15.04 16.84 -4.74
N TYR A 54 -13.84 17.25 -5.16
CA TYR A 54 -12.59 16.76 -4.57
C TYR A 54 -12.48 17.11 -3.07
N ALA A 55 -12.87 18.33 -2.69
CA ALA A 55 -12.94 18.72 -1.27
C ALA A 55 -13.93 17.85 -0.48
N GLN A 56 -15.05 17.43 -1.10
CA GLN A 56 -16.04 16.56 -0.46
C GLN A 56 -15.50 15.15 -0.16
N SER A 57 -14.61 14.59 -1.00
CA SER A 57 -14.01 13.27 -0.77
C SER A 57 -12.77 13.27 0.12
N ASN A 58 -12.08 14.42 0.25
CA ASN A 58 -10.73 14.47 0.83
C ASN A 58 -10.60 15.35 2.10
N SER A 59 -11.64 16.05 2.54
CA SER A 59 -11.55 16.88 3.76
C SER A 59 -11.94 16.12 5.03
N GLY A 60 -11.13 16.23 6.08
CA GLY A 60 -11.48 15.81 7.45
C GLY A 60 -12.23 16.86 8.29
N ALA A 61 -12.74 17.92 7.66
CA ALA A 61 -13.44 19.01 8.36
C ALA A 61 -14.88 18.61 8.73
N ALA A 62 -15.38 19.13 9.86
CA ALA A 62 -16.77 18.91 10.27
C ALA A 62 -17.76 19.40 9.18
N PRO A 63 -18.78 18.61 8.84
CA PRO A 63 -19.73 18.97 7.79
C PRO A 63 -20.69 20.07 8.26
N VAL A 64 -21.02 20.99 7.35
CA VAL A 64 -21.95 22.11 7.55
C VAL A 64 -23.13 21.99 6.59
N PRO A 65 -24.31 22.58 6.88
CA PRO A 65 -25.42 22.57 5.92
C PRO A 65 -25.01 23.19 4.57
N LEU A 66 -25.55 22.63 3.48
CA LEU A 66 -25.37 23.17 2.13
C LEU A 66 -25.84 24.63 2.07
N ASN A 67 -25.08 25.49 1.39
CA ASN A 67 -25.44 26.90 1.24
C ASN A 67 -26.82 27.04 0.59
N PRO A 68 -27.74 27.87 1.14
CA PRO A 68 -29.11 27.96 0.65
C PRO A 68 -29.21 28.37 -0.82
N MET A 69 -28.31 29.20 -1.34
CA MET A 69 -28.29 29.56 -2.78
C MET A 69 -27.96 28.36 -3.68
N VAL A 70 -27.08 27.46 -3.21
CA VAL A 70 -26.73 26.23 -3.95
C VAL A 70 -27.87 25.21 -3.84
N ALA A 71 -28.50 25.11 -2.67
CA ALA A 71 -29.67 24.25 -2.45
C ALA A 71 -30.85 24.66 -3.34
N THR A 72 -31.28 25.93 -3.29
CA THR A 72 -32.43 26.42 -4.08
C THR A 72 -32.16 26.39 -5.59
N THR A 73 -30.94 26.71 -6.02
CA THR A 73 -30.57 26.60 -7.44
C THR A 73 -30.56 25.13 -7.90
N GLY A 74 -30.04 24.22 -7.07
CA GLY A 74 -30.09 22.79 -7.33
C GLY A 74 -31.52 22.24 -7.40
N GLU A 75 -32.39 22.68 -6.49
CA GLU A 75 -33.81 22.33 -6.48
C GLU A 75 -34.56 22.87 -7.71
N ALA A 76 -34.34 24.13 -8.07
CA ALA A 76 -34.93 24.73 -9.28
C ALA A 76 -34.50 23.99 -10.54
N ILE A 77 -33.20 23.71 -10.70
CA ILE A 77 -32.67 22.93 -11.82
C ILE A 77 -33.29 21.52 -11.83
N ALA A 78 -33.29 20.82 -10.69
CA ALA A 78 -33.86 19.49 -10.59
C ALA A 78 -35.36 19.47 -10.91
N LYS A 79 -36.14 20.46 -10.46
CA LYS A 79 -37.56 20.59 -10.77
C LYS A 79 -37.81 20.87 -12.27
N THR A 80 -36.98 21.70 -12.92
CA THR A 80 -37.10 21.96 -14.37
C THR A 80 -36.68 20.79 -15.25
N LEU A 81 -35.73 19.97 -14.80
CA LEU A 81 -35.24 18.77 -15.50
C LEU A 81 -35.89 17.46 -15.01
N ALA A 82 -36.84 17.54 -14.07
CA ALA A 82 -37.47 16.40 -13.38
C ALA A 82 -36.49 15.37 -12.76
N LEU A 83 -35.35 15.85 -12.24
CA LEU A 83 -34.38 15.03 -11.52
C LEU A 83 -34.87 14.77 -10.08
N PRO A 84 -34.78 13.52 -9.57
CA PRO A 84 -35.26 13.19 -8.23
C PRO A 84 -34.34 13.76 -7.13
N LEU A 85 -34.85 14.74 -6.38
CA LEU A 85 -34.23 15.26 -5.16
C LEU A 85 -34.45 14.28 -4.01
N ARG A 86 -33.39 13.58 -3.58
CA ARG A 86 -33.49 12.55 -2.51
C ARG A 86 -33.14 13.02 -1.10
N GLU A 87 -32.45 14.15 -0.96
CA GLU A 87 -32.04 14.71 0.34
C GLU A 87 -32.17 16.24 0.30
N THR A 88 -33.12 16.79 1.05
CA THR A 88 -33.35 18.25 1.16
C THR A 88 -32.37 18.94 2.11
N ASN A 89 -31.76 18.18 3.04
CA ASN A 89 -30.91 18.73 4.11
C ASN A 89 -29.48 18.17 4.05
N ARG A 90 -28.83 18.34 2.89
CA ARG A 90 -27.49 17.80 2.62
C ARG A 90 -26.43 18.56 3.42
N GLN A 91 -25.59 17.84 4.14
CA GLN A 91 -24.40 18.40 4.82
C GLN A 91 -23.14 18.17 3.97
N VAL A 92 -22.27 19.17 3.87
CA VAL A 92 -21.04 19.17 3.07
C VAL A 92 -19.90 19.90 3.79
N PRO A 93 -18.63 19.64 3.48
CA PRO A 93 -17.51 20.40 4.04
C PRO A 93 -17.57 21.89 3.68
N PRO A 94 -17.04 22.80 4.52
CA PRO A 94 -17.07 24.24 4.27
C PRO A 94 -16.45 24.66 2.93
N LEU A 95 -15.36 23.99 2.50
CA LEU A 95 -14.71 24.24 1.21
C LEU A 95 -15.60 23.83 0.03
N THR A 96 -16.34 22.73 0.12
CA THR A 96 -17.32 22.32 -0.91
C THR A 96 -18.38 23.40 -1.10
N ASN A 97 -18.90 23.97 0.00
CA ASN A 97 -19.82 25.12 -0.05
C ASN A 97 -19.23 26.33 -0.78
N LEU A 98 -17.99 26.73 -0.42
CA LEU A 98 -17.30 27.86 -1.05
C LEU A 98 -17.14 27.65 -2.58
N PHE A 99 -16.66 26.48 -2.99
CA PHE A 99 -16.39 26.18 -4.39
C PHE A 99 -17.66 25.99 -5.23
N TRP A 100 -18.74 25.42 -4.67
CA TRP A 100 -20.03 25.31 -5.36
C TRP A 100 -20.76 26.66 -5.46
N CYS A 101 -20.65 27.54 -4.46
CA CYS A 101 -21.09 28.94 -4.62
C CYS A 101 -20.28 29.64 -5.73
N GLY A 102 -18.96 29.41 -5.77
CA GLY A 102 -18.09 29.89 -6.84
C GLY A 102 -18.52 29.41 -8.23
N ALA A 103 -18.92 28.14 -8.36
CA ALA A 103 -19.40 27.56 -9.62
C ALA A 103 -20.69 28.21 -10.15
N LEU A 104 -21.54 28.77 -9.28
CA LEU A 104 -22.73 29.53 -9.67
C LEU A 104 -22.41 30.97 -10.08
N LEU A 105 -21.52 31.65 -9.35
CA LEU A 105 -21.21 33.06 -9.57
C LEU A 105 -20.21 33.32 -10.71
N ALA A 106 -19.22 32.43 -10.89
CA ALA A 106 -18.19 32.56 -11.92
C ALA A 106 -18.73 32.68 -13.36
N PRO A 107 -19.66 31.83 -13.84
CA PRO A 107 -20.23 31.98 -15.19
C PRO A 107 -21.00 33.28 -15.37
N LEU A 108 -21.70 33.77 -14.34
CA LEU A 108 -22.40 35.06 -14.36
C LEU A 108 -21.42 36.23 -14.49
N ALA A 109 -20.32 36.21 -13.73
CA ALA A 109 -19.27 37.23 -13.82
C ALA A 109 -18.58 37.22 -15.20
N VAL A 110 -18.21 36.03 -15.70
CA VAL A 110 -17.56 35.87 -17.02
C VAL A 110 -18.48 36.33 -18.15
N THR A 111 -19.74 35.88 -18.18
CA THR A 111 -20.71 36.27 -19.23
C THR A 111 -21.02 37.77 -19.18
N SER A 112 -21.26 38.34 -18.01
CA SER A 112 -21.48 39.79 -17.83
C SER A 112 -20.29 40.62 -18.36
N TRP A 113 -19.06 40.18 -18.08
CA TRP A 113 -17.85 40.83 -18.59
C TRP A 113 -17.73 40.73 -20.12
N GLN A 114 -18.00 39.56 -20.71
CA GLN A 114 -17.99 39.41 -22.18
C GLN A 114 -19.09 40.26 -22.84
N LEU A 115 -20.29 40.34 -22.26
CA LEU A 115 -21.40 41.17 -22.75
C LEU A 115 -21.06 42.67 -22.69
N TYR A 116 -20.46 43.13 -21.59
CA TYR A 116 -19.97 44.52 -21.47
C TYR A 116 -18.91 44.84 -22.54
N LEU A 117 -17.92 43.96 -22.74
CA LEU A 117 -16.91 44.13 -23.79
C LEU A 117 -17.51 44.13 -25.21
N LEU A 118 -18.48 43.25 -25.46
CA LEU A 118 -19.20 43.18 -26.73
C LEU A 118 -20.01 44.46 -27.00
N GLY A 119 -20.77 44.94 -26.01
CA GLY A 119 -21.53 46.19 -26.11
C GLY A 119 -20.64 47.42 -26.33
N LYS A 120 -19.57 47.55 -25.53
CA LYS A 120 -18.68 48.74 -25.54
C LYS A 120 -17.68 48.76 -26.70
N THR A 121 -17.20 47.60 -27.16
CA THR A 121 -16.10 47.51 -28.15
C THR A 121 -16.41 46.70 -29.40
N GLY A 122 -17.59 46.07 -29.48
CA GLY A 122 -17.95 45.16 -30.57
C GLY A 122 -17.21 43.82 -30.51
N GLN A 123 -16.41 43.55 -29.48
CA GLN A 123 -15.58 42.34 -29.38
C GLN A 123 -15.52 41.83 -27.94
N THR A 124 -15.89 40.55 -27.75
CA THR A 124 -15.52 39.76 -26.56
C THR A 124 -14.01 39.48 -26.56
N THR A 125 -13.50 38.95 -25.45
CA THR A 125 -12.08 38.59 -25.31
C THR A 125 -11.64 37.56 -26.38
N PRO A 126 -12.40 36.48 -26.66
CA PRO A 126 -12.05 35.57 -27.76
C PRO A 126 -12.26 36.19 -29.14
N LYS A 127 -13.33 36.97 -29.37
CA LYS A 127 -13.53 37.67 -30.67
C LYS A 127 -12.37 38.61 -30.99
N ARG A 128 -11.68 39.20 -29.99
CA ARG A 128 -10.41 39.94 -30.19
C ARG A 128 -9.27 39.03 -30.68
N TRP A 129 -9.07 37.86 -30.08
CA TRP A 129 -8.01 36.91 -30.47
C TRP A 129 -8.17 36.43 -31.93
N PHE A 130 -9.41 36.22 -32.38
CA PHE A 130 -9.72 35.87 -33.77
C PHE A 130 -10.00 37.08 -34.67
N ALA A 131 -9.80 38.30 -34.16
CA ALA A 131 -10.00 39.58 -34.85
C ALA A 131 -11.38 39.70 -35.58
N VAL A 132 -12.44 39.22 -34.92
CA VAL A 132 -13.84 39.32 -35.32
C VAL A 132 -14.47 40.51 -34.61
N ARG A 133 -15.25 41.37 -35.29
CA ARG A 133 -15.93 42.52 -34.67
C ARG A 133 -17.40 42.58 -35.06
N VAL A 134 -18.26 42.82 -34.06
CA VAL A 134 -19.69 43.06 -34.22
C VAL A 134 -19.94 44.56 -34.27
N VAL A 135 -20.75 45.02 -35.22
CA VAL A 135 -21.13 46.44 -35.42
C VAL A 135 -22.61 46.60 -35.75
N LYS A 136 -23.15 47.81 -35.58
CA LYS A 136 -24.45 48.23 -36.14
C LYS A 136 -24.35 48.41 -37.66
N ALA A 137 -25.49 48.66 -38.32
CA ALA A 137 -25.52 49.12 -39.73
C ALA A 137 -24.68 50.40 -39.98
N SER A 138 -24.56 51.28 -38.98
CA SER A 138 -23.72 52.49 -39.02
C SER A 138 -22.22 52.26 -38.82
N GLY A 139 -21.76 51.01 -38.64
CA GLY A 139 -20.35 50.69 -38.36
C GLY A 139 -19.91 50.89 -36.90
N GLU A 140 -20.76 51.47 -36.05
CA GLU A 140 -20.51 51.67 -34.62
C GLU A 140 -20.59 50.38 -33.79
N ASN A 141 -20.05 50.41 -32.57
CA ASN A 141 -20.18 49.32 -31.60
C ASN A 141 -21.67 49.12 -31.21
N PRO A 142 -22.14 47.87 -31.01
CA PRO A 142 -23.57 47.56 -30.95
C PRO A 142 -24.31 48.21 -29.76
N GLY A 143 -23.61 48.56 -28.67
CA GLY A 143 -24.22 48.99 -27.42
C GLY A 143 -24.75 47.80 -26.61
N ILE A 144 -24.95 48.01 -25.30
CA ILE A 144 -25.25 46.93 -24.35
C ILE A 144 -26.61 46.27 -24.64
N ILE A 145 -27.64 47.05 -24.98
CA ILE A 145 -29.00 46.56 -25.26
C ILE A 145 -29.00 45.59 -26.46
N ARG A 146 -28.38 45.98 -27.59
CA ARG A 146 -28.30 45.11 -28.77
C ARG A 146 -27.39 43.91 -28.55
N ALA A 147 -26.33 44.04 -27.75
CA ALA A 147 -25.49 42.91 -27.36
C ALA A 147 -26.26 41.87 -26.52
N ILE A 148 -27.13 42.32 -25.62
CA ILE A 148 -28.01 41.44 -24.83
C ILE A 148 -29.04 40.76 -25.74
N TRP A 149 -29.77 41.50 -26.59
CA TRP A 149 -30.74 40.91 -27.53
C TRP A 149 -30.09 39.90 -28.49
N ARG A 150 -28.88 40.20 -28.98
CA ARG A 150 -28.08 39.32 -29.85
C ARG A 150 -27.77 37.99 -29.14
N GLU A 151 -27.14 38.06 -27.98
CA GLU A 151 -26.59 36.87 -27.33
C GLU A 151 -27.67 36.15 -26.51
N LEU A 152 -28.40 36.83 -25.63
CA LEU A 152 -29.37 36.22 -24.71
C LEU A 152 -30.63 35.72 -25.46
N VAL A 153 -31.25 36.54 -26.29
CA VAL A 153 -32.49 36.16 -26.99
C VAL A 153 -32.19 35.41 -28.28
N GLY A 154 -31.40 36.02 -29.19
CA GLY A 154 -31.14 35.44 -30.51
C GLY A 154 -30.32 34.15 -30.49
N ARG A 155 -29.15 34.16 -29.82
CA ARG A 155 -28.15 33.08 -29.91
C ARG A 155 -28.39 31.91 -28.96
N TRP A 156 -29.02 32.18 -27.80
CA TRP A 156 -29.28 31.16 -26.78
C TRP A 156 -30.78 30.93 -26.56
N GLY A 157 -31.57 31.99 -26.33
CA GLY A 157 -32.99 31.90 -26.00
C GLY A 157 -33.83 31.16 -27.03
N VAL A 158 -33.77 31.57 -28.30
CA VAL A 158 -34.56 30.93 -29.38
C VAL A 158 -34.12 29.47 -29.63
N PRO A 159 -32.82 29.14 -29.83
CA PRO A 159 -32.39 27.75 -30.04
C PRO A 159 -32.70 26.82 -28.85
N LEU A 160 -32.47 27.26 -27.62
CA LEU A 160 -32.73 26.46 -26.42
C LEU A 160 -34.23 26.32 -26.13
N GLY A 161 -35.02 27.38 -26.33
CA GLY A 161 -36.47 27.33 -26.17
C GLY A 161 -37.12 26.32 -27.10
N VAL A 162 -36.73 26.31 -28.38
CA VAL A 162 -37.23 25.34 -29.37
C VAL A 162 -36.75 23.92 -29.03
N ALA A 163 -35.47 23.73 -28.68
CA ALA A 163 -34.95 22.43 -28.25
C ALA A 163 -35.69 21.88 -27.02
N TYR A 164 -36.00 22.73 -26.04
CA TYR A 164 -36.76 22.38 -24.84
C TYR A 164 -38.21 22.01 -25.18
N THR A 165 -38.91 22.77 -26.04
CA THR A 165 -40.27 22.41 -26.45
C THR A 165 -40.31 21.09 -27.21
N ILE A 166 -39.35 20.83 -28.11
CA ILE A 166 -39.25 19.55 -28.81
C ILE A 166 -39.04 18.43 -27.78
N TRP A 167 -38.02 18.53 -26.93
CA TRP A 167 -37.72 17.53 -25.89
C TRP A 167 -38.91 17.24 -24.98
N ARG A 168 -39.65 18.28 -24.56
CA ARG A 168 -40.77 18.19 -23.63
C ARG A 168 -41.99 17.47 -24.23
N TYR A 169 -42.21 17.59 -25.55
CA TYR A 169 -43.42 17.09 -26.23
C TYR A 169 -43.16 15.93 -27.21
N SER A 170 -41.92 15.61 -27.57
CA SER A 170 -41.58 14.54 -28.54
C SER A 170 -41.37 13.15 -27.92
N GLY A 171 -41.76 12.94 -26.66
CA GLY A 171 -41.49 11.69 -25.92
C GLY A 171 -40.02 11.48 -25.51
N ALA A 172 -39.14 12.44 -25.78
CA ALA A 172 -37.72 12.39 -25.38
C ALA A 172 -37.50 12.73 -23.89
N PHE A 173 -38.49 13.31 -23.23
CA PHE A 173 -38.50 13.55 -21.79
C PHE A 173 -38.57 12.20 -21.01
N PRO A 174 -37.73 11.97 -19.98
CA PRO A 174 -36.84 12.91 -19.29
C PRO A 174 -35.35 12.81 -19.68
N ASP A 175 -34.98 12.25 -20.84
CA ASP A 175 -33.57 12.04 -21.20
C ASP A 175 -32.84 13.37 -21.48
N GLY A 176 -32.01 13.80 -20.53
CA GLY A 176 -31.22 15.02 -20.63
C GLY A 176 -30.12 14.98 -21.71
N GLY A 177 -29.69 13.80 -22.14
CA GLY A 177 -28.76 13.63 -23.27
C GLY A 177 -29.40 14.03 -24.58
N ILE A 178 -30.67 13.68 -24.80
CA ILE A 178 -31.43 14.10 -25.99
C ILE A 178 -31.65 15.61 -25.99
N LEU A 179 -31.96 16.23 -24.84
CA LEU A 179 -32.09 17.69 -24.72
C LEU A 179 -30.78 18.41 -25.11
N LEU A 180 -29.62 17.92 -24.65
CA LEU A 180 -28.32 18.47 -25.01
C LEU A 180 -28.00 18.29 -26.50
N GLY A 181 -28.35 17.14 -27.08
CA GLY A 181 -28.21 16.89 -28.52
C GLY A 181 -29.06 17.86 -29.35
N LEU A 182 -30.34 18.03 -29.01
CA LEU A 182 -31.24 18.99 -29.67
C LEU A 182 -30.75 20.43 -29.52
N ALA A 183 -30.33 20.84 -28.33
CA ALA A 183 -29.76 22.17 -28.10
C ALA A 183 -28.51 22.43 -28.97
N GLY A 184 -27.59 21.46 -29.04
CA GLY A 184 -26.40 21.54 -29.89
C GLY A 184 -26.76 21.65 -31.37
N LEU A 185 -27.68 20.81 -31.85
CA LEU A 185 -28.16 20.83 -33.24
C LEU A 185 -28.83 22.16 -33.61
N MET A 186 -29.68 22.72 -32.75
CA MET A 186 -30.33 24.00 -33.00
C MET A 186 -29.32 25.16 -33.09
N ILE A 187 -28.33 25.21 -32.20
CA ILE A 187 -27.31 26.28 -32.21
C ILE A 187 -26.35 26.15 -33.40
N VAL A 188 -25.95 24.93 -33.77
CA VAL A 188 -25.11 24.69 -34.96
C VAL A 188 -25.90 24.98 -36.25
N GLY A 189 -27.15 24.52 -36.33
CA GLY A 189 -28.05 24.76 -37.46
C GLY A 189 -28.28 26.25 -37.74
N GLU A 190 -28.47 27.07 -36.70
CA GLU A 190 -28.62 28.53 -36.82
C GLU A 190 -27.40 29.19 -37.50
N ASN A 191 -26.19 28.68 -37.23
CA ASN A 191 -24.96 29.16 -37.85
C ASN A 191 -24.74 28.61 -39.27
N ALA A 192 -25.28 27.43 -39.59
CA ALA A 192 -25.26 26.87 -40.95
C ALA A 192 -26.25 27.59 -41.89
N ILE A 193 -27.44 27.98 -41.41
CA ILE A 193 -28.44 28.74 -42.17
C ILE A 193 -27.86 30.09 -42.67
N ALA A 194 -26.89 30.67 -41.96
CA ALA A 194 -26.19 31.87 -42.40
C ALA A 194 -25.42 31.69 -43.73
N LEU A 195 -25.01 30.47 -44.09
CA LEU A 195 -24.36 30.16 -45.37
C LEU A 195 -25.34 30.11 -46.55
N LEU A 196 -26.61 29.79 -46.29
CA LEU A 196 -27.68 29.68 -47.28
C LEU A 196 -28.41 31.03 -47.52
N SER A 197 -28.32 31.97 -46.57
CA SER A 197 -29.00 33.28 -46.69
C SER A 197 -28.31 34.21 -47.70
N ARG A 198 -29.10 34.82 -48.61
CA ARG A 198 -28.62 35.83 -49.60
C ARG A 198 -27.85 37.01 -48.98
N GLN A 199 -28.05 37.30 -47.69
CA GLN A 199 -27.38 38.39 -46.97
C GLN A 199 -26.21 37.94 -46.07
N ARG A 200 -25.90 36.63 -45.99
CA ARG A 200 -24.86 36.04 -45.12
C ARG A 200 -24.94 36.43 -43.63
N ARG A 201 -26.15 36.49 -43.06
CA ARG A 201 -26.40 36.81 -41.64
C ARG A 201 -27.01 35.62 -40.90
N SER A 202 -26.56 35.37 -39.68
CA SER A 202 -27.23 34.42 -38.76
C SER A 202 -28.54 35.01 -38.20
N LEU A 203 -29.41 34.19 -37.63
CA LEU A 203 -30.68 34.65 -37.06
C LEU A 203 -30.42 35.61 -35.87
N HIS A 204 -29.43 35.33 -35.03
CA HIS A 204 -29.02 36.24 -33.95
C HIS A 204 -28.40 37.57 -34.44
N ASP A 205 -27.78 37.59 -35.63
CA ASP A 205 -27.34 38.84 -36.29
C ASP A 205 -28.56 39.67 -36.74
N GLN A 206 -29.58 39.00 -37.31
CA GLN A 206 -30.82 39.60 -37.80
C GLN A 206 -31.68 40.18 -36.66
N ILE A 207 -31.96 39.38 -35.62
CA ILE A 207 -32.78 39.77 -34.44
C ILE A 207 -32.24 41.03 -33.76
N ALA A 208 -30.91 41.18 -33.68
CA ALA A 208 -30.27 42.34 -33.04
C ALA A 208 -29.95 43.52 -34.00
N GLY A 209 -30.18 43.37 -35.31
CA GLY A 209 -29.77 44.35 -36.32
C GLY A 209 -28.27 44.62 -36.32
N THR A 210 -27.45 43.56 -36.24
CA THR A 210 -25.98 43.64 -36.15
C THR A 210 -25.28 42.88 -37.27
N TYR A 211 -24.03 43.26 -37.55
CA TYR A 211 -23.19 42.71 -38.60
C TYR A 211 -21.86 42.24 -38.02
N VAL A 212 -21.26 41.22 -38.62
CA VAL A 212 -19.95 40.69 -38.21
C VAL A 212 -18.91 40.93 -39.30
N LEU A 213 -17.87 41.70 -38.95
CA LEU A 213 -16.77 42.08 -39.80
C LEU A 213 -15.47 41.40 -39.35
N GLY A 214 -14.61 41.06 -40.32
CA GLY A 214 -13.22 40.68 -40.04
C GLY A 214 -12.35 41.92 -39.96
N VAL A 215 -11.61 42.10 -38.86
CA VAL A 215 -10.66 43.21 -38.74
C VAL A 215 -9.40 42.87 -39.54
N ALA A 216 -9.23 43.53 -40.68
CA ALA A 216 -7.96 43.61 -41.41
C ALA A 216 -7.13 44.78 -40.89
N ARG A 217 -5.80 44.65 -40.93
CA ARG A 217 -4.87 45.61 -40.31
C ARG A 217 -4.77 46.90 -41.13
N ARG A 218 -5.56 47.93 -40.79
CA ARG A 218 -5.29 49.34 -41.15
C ARG A 218 -5.19 50.20 -39.90
N ASN A 219 -4.30 51.19 -39.96
CA ASN A 219 -3.78 51.91 -38.82
C ASN A 219 -4.85 52.79 -38.15
N LEU A 220 -4.95 52.70 -36.83
CA LEU A 220 -5.43 53.78 -35.99
C LEU A 220 -4.22 54.63 -35.61
N ASN A 221 -4.05 55.76 -36.29
CA ASN A 221 -3.56 57.03 -35.74
C ASN A 221 -3.61 58.08 -36.87
N SER A 222 -4.03 59.29 -36.51
CA SER A 222 -4.31 60.39 -37.45
C SER A 222 -3.12 61.35 -37.61
N ASN A 223 -3.12 62.01 -38.77
CA ASN A 223 -2.47 63.29 -39.10
C ASN A 223 -1.00 63.35 -39.52
N SER A 224 -0.77 64.35 -40.40
CA SER A 224 0.48 64.86 -40.99
C SER A 224 1.10 64.11 -42.18
N HIS A 225 1.64 64.92 -43.11
CA HIS A 225 2.18 64.56 -44.43
C HIS A 225 3.74 64.52 -44.39
N PRO A 226 4.45 64.18 -45.49
CA PRO A 226 5.76 63.51 -45.43
C PRO A 226 6.94 64.53 -45.41
N PRO A 227 8.23 64.11 -45.22
CA PRO A 227 8.99 63.49 -46.32
C PRO A 227 10.11 62.46 -45.95
N GLN A 228 10.72 61.92 -47.00
CA GLN A 228 12.10 61.37 -47.11
C GLN A 228 12.49 60.00 -46.50
N ARG A 229 13.27 59.27 -47.31
CA ARG A 229 14.10 58.10 -46.94
C ARG A 229 15.42 58.57 -46.32
N PRO A 230 16.16 57.70 -45.63
CA PRO A 230 17.38 57.19 -46.28
C PRO A 230 17.56 55.66 -46.21
N LEU A 231 18.50 55.15 -47.02
CA LEU A 231 19.12 53.82 -46.90
C LEU A 231 20.15 53.84 -45.74
N SER A 232 20.83 52.78 -45.29
CA SER A 232 21.06 51.41 -45.82
C SER A 232 21.15 50.39 -44.64
N GLU A 233 21.68 49.15 -44.69
CA GLU A 233 22.26 48.27 -45.73
C GLU A 233 22.18 46.78 -45.27
N GLY A 234 22.98 45.89 -45.85
CA GLY A 234 23.63 44.83 -45.04
C GLY A 234 23.22 43.37 -45.23
N GLN A 235 22.88 42.90 -46.44
CA GLN A 235 23.10 41.49 -46.83
C GLN A 235 23.35 41.38 -48.34
N PRO A 236 24.25 40.49 -48.81
CA PRO A 236 24.73 40.51 -50.19
C PRO A 236 23.74 39.86 -51.15
N VAL A 237 23.42 40.59 -52.22
CA VAL A 237 22.84 40.05 -53.45
C VAL A 237 23.82 40.36 -54.57
N ARG A 238 24.17 39.36 -55.39
CA ARG A 238 24.76 39.63 -56.72
C ARG A 238 23.69 39.36 -57.76
N LEU A 239 23.41 40.39 -58.56
CA LEU A 239 22.23 40.49 -59.41
C LEU A 239 22.41 39.70 -60.72
N GLU A 240 21.27 39.34 -61.31
CA GLU A 240 21.14 38.86 -62.69
C GLU A 240 21.72 39.88 -63.69
N VAL A 241 22.06 39.40 -64.89
CA VAL A 241 21.78 40.16 -66.11
C VAL A 241 20.97 39.26 -67.04
N GLN A 242 19.74 39.68 -67.29
CA GLN A 242 18.82 39.12 -68.27
C GLN A 242 19.00 39.84 -69.62
N ASN A 243 18.30 39.34 -70.65
CA ASN A 243 18.01 39.93 -71.96
C ASN A 243 18.96 39.43 -73.07
N THR A 244 18.48 39.18 -74.30
CA THR A 244 17.33 39.79 -74.97
C THR A 244 16.33 38.80 -75.59
N TRP A 245 15.04 39.14 -75.53
CA TRP A 245 14.05 38.69 -76.51
C TRP A 245 14.13 39.61 -77.74
N THR A 246 14.33 39.04 -78.93
CA THR A 246 13.83 39.55 -80.22
C THR A 246 14.04 38.47 -81.29
N GLU A 247 12.94 37.90 -81.80
CA GLU A 247 12.80 37.66 -83.24
C GLU A 247 12.84 39.03 -83.98
N PRO A 248 13.06 39.11 -85.31
CA PRO A 248 13.13 38.01 -86.29
C PRO A 248 14.42 37.99 -87.14
N ASP A 249 14.61 36.93 -87.92
CA ASP A 249 15.52 36.91 -89.08
C ASP A 249 14.73 36.58 -90.36
N PRO A 250 14.82 37.39 -91.43
CA PRO A 250 14.37 37.02 -92.75
C PRO A 250 15.47 36.24 -93.51
N GLU A 251 15.08 35.17 -94.20
CA GLU A 251 15.79 34.54 -95.32
C GLU A 251 17.33 34.52 -95.28
N THR A 252 17.93 33.42 -94.81
CA THR A 252 18.76 32.58 -95.72
C THR A 252 19.10 31.19 -95.17
N ASP A 253 18.74 30.22 -96.00
CA ASP A 253 19.32 28.90 -96.24
C ASP A 253 20.31 28.21 -95.27
N ASN A 254 19.88 26.99 -94.89
CA ASN A 254 20.64 25.74 -94.77
C ASN A 254 21.54 25.36 -93.57
N ASN A 255 21.42 24.04 -93.28
CA ASN A 255 22.37 23.14 -92.61
C ASN A 255 22.57 23.13 -91.07
N ARG A 256 21.68 22.34 -90.43
CA ARG A 256 22.02 21.10 -89.67
C ARG A 256 23.02 21.16 -88.48
N ARG A 257 22.41 20.92 -87.31
CA ARG A 257 22.73 19.89 -86.29
C ARG A 257 23.77 20.15 -85.17
N ARG A 258 23.22 20.12 -83.93
CA ARG A 258 23.83 19.65 -82.64
C ARG A 258 24.95 20.56 -82.09
N GLU A 259 25.25 20.69 -80.79
CA GLU A 259 24.96 19.98 -79.51
C GLU A 259 24.68 21.06 -78.43
N SER A 260 23.62 21.04 -77.62
CA SER A 260 23.32 20.23 -76.42
C SER A 260 24.21 20.43 -75.16
N VAL A 261 23.55 20.71 -74.04
CA VAL A 261 24.00 20.57 -72.61
C VAL A 261 24.92 21.63 -72.00
N THR A 262 24.39 22.40 -71.05
CA THR A 262 24.85 22.33 -69.64
C THR A 262 23.80 22.88 -68.66
N THR A 263 22.86 22.03 -68.29
CA THR A 263 22.05 22.21 -67.07
C THR A 263 22.96 21.96 -65.87
N ILE A 264 23.14 22.93 -64.98
CA ILE A 264 23.73 22.67 -63.65
C ILE A 264 22.62 22.66 -62.61
N ILE A 265 22.28 21.44 -62.19
CA ILE A 265 21.39 21.15 -61.08
C ILE A 265 22.16 21.38 -59.78
N LEU A 266 21.56 22.08 -58.81
CA LEU A 266 21.93 21.94 -57.39
C LEU A 266 20.67 21.65 -56.57
N THR A 267 20.50 20.37 -56.25
CA THR A 267 19.44 19.83 -55.39
C THR A 267 19.70 20.14 -53.92
N ALA A 268 18.63 20.42 -53.18
CA ALA A 268 18.66 20.34 -51.72
C ALA A 268 18.39 18.89 -51.28
N LEU A 269 19.27 18.32 -50.47
CA LEU A 269 19.09 16.99 -49.87
C LEU A 269 17.88 16.99 -48.90
N PRO A 270 17.08 15.90 -48.84
CA PRO A 270 15.96 15.82 -47.90
C PRO A 270 16.46 15.58 -46.48
N SER A 271 16.48 16.63 -45.66
CA SER A 271 16.62 16.45 -44.20
C SER A 271 15.36 15.77 -43.66
N TRP A 272 15.49 14.54 -43.15
CA TRP A 272 14.40 13.82 -42.50
C TRP A 272 13.94 14.59 -41.26
N ARG A 273 12.88 15.40 -41.39
CA ARG A 273 12.24 16.06 -40.26
C ARG A 273 11.21 15.13 -39.65
N TYR A 274 11.46 14.73 -38.41
CA TYR A 274 10.46 14.16 -37.52
C TYR A 274 9.17 15.00 -37.58
N LEU A 275 8.07 14.34 -37.95
CA LEU A 275 6.70 14.88 -37.91
C LEU A 275 6.28 15.11 -36.45
N THR A 276 6.83 16.17 -35.86
CA THR A 276 6.37 16.65 -34.56
C THR A 276 4.95 17.18 -34.72
N LEU A 277 4.05 16.74 -33.83
CA LEU A 277 2.64 17.13 -33.80
C LEU A 277 2.47 18.66 -33.92
N TRP A 278 3.41 19.41 -33.35
CA TRP A 278 3.47 20.88 -33.37
C TRP A 278 3.71 21.51 -34.76
N HIS A 279 4.43 20.86 -35.68
CA HIS A 279 4.56 21.35 -37.06
C HIS A 279 3.26 21.11 -37.84
N TRP A 280 2.71 19.90 -37.76
CA TRP A 280 1.44 19.56 -38.40
C TRP A 280 0.28 20.45 -37.91
N MET A 281 0.24 20.77 -36.61
CA MET A 281 -0.72 21.71 -36.03
C MET A 281 -0.55 23.17 -36.51
N ARG A 282 0.63 23.55 -37.03
CA ARG A 282 0.85 24.86 -37.66
C ARG A 282 0.47 24.88 -39.15
N GLU A 283 0.58 23.75 -39.83
CA GLU A 283 0.21 23.59 -41.24
C GLU A 283 -1.31 23.44 -41.43
N HIS A 284 -1.99 22.75 -40.50
CA HIS A 284 -3.44 22.49 -40.57
C HIS A 284 -4.26 23.08 -39.40
N PRO A 285 -4.17 24.39 -39.12
CA PRO A 285 -4.76 25.00 -37.92
C PRO A 285 -6.28 24.86 -37.81
N GLY A 286 -7.00 24.70 -38.94
CA GLY A 286 -8.44 24.42 -38.94
C GLY A 286 -8.78 23.01 -38.45
N ILE A 287 -8.02 22.00 -38.87
CA ILE A 287 -8.18 20.61 -38.43
C ILE A 287 -7.76 20.49 -36.96
N THR A 288 -6.70 21.19 -36.55
CA THR A 288 -6.29 21.25 -35.13
C THR A 288 -7.39 21.82 -34.24
N LEU A 289 -8.04 22.91 -34.64
CA LEU A 289 -9.17 23.48 -33.90
C LEU A 289 -10.37 22.52 -33.83
N LEU A 290 -10.65 21.79 -34.92
CA LEU A 290 -11.70 20.76 -34.94
C LEU A 290 -11.39 19.63 -33.95
N ILE A 291 -10.16 19.10 -33.97
CA ILE A 291 -9.73 18.02 -33.06
C ILE A 291 -9.78 18.48 -31.60
N VAL A 292 -9.32 19.70 -31.28
CA VAL A 292 -9.39 20.25 -29.92
C VAL A 292 -10.84 20.47 -29.48
N ALA A 293 -11.74 20.92 -30.36
CA ALA A 293 -13.15 21.09 -30.05
C ALA A 293 -13.85 19.73 -29.81
N ILE A 294 -13.59 18.73 -30.65
CA ILE A 294 -14.10 17.37 -30.49
C ILE A 294 -13.55 16.74 -29.21
N ALA A 295 -12.24 16.86 -28.94
CA ALA A 295 -11.63 16.36 -27.70
C ALA A 295 -12.19 17.06 -26.44
N GLY A 296 -12.49 18.35 -26.52
CA GLY A 296 -13.20 19.07 -25.47
C GLY A 296 -14.63 18.54 -25.25
N MET A 297 -15.38 18.32 -26.34
CA MET A 297 -16.72 17.72 -26.27
C MET A 297 -16.71 16.29 -25.74
N THR A 298 -15.79 15.42 -26.18
CA THR A 298 -15.69 14.04 -25.68
C THR A 298 -15.19 13.98 -24.24
N SER A 299 -14.37 14.93 -23.79
CA SER A 299 -14.00 15.06 -22.38
C SER A 299 -15.20 15.47 -21.51
N VAL A 300 -16.00 16.45 -21.94
CA VAL A 300 -17.25 16.84 -21.25
C VAL A 300 -18.27 15.70 -21.26
N LEU A 301 -18.47 15.02 -22.40
CA LEU A 301 -19.38 13.89 -22.50
C LEU A 301 -18.90 12.70 -21.65
N GLY A 302 -17.60 12.40 -21.66
CA GLY A 302 -16.98 11.34 -20.88
C GLY A 302 -17.06 11.57 -19.37
N THR A 303 -16.88 12.82 -18.91
CA THR A 303 -17.12 13.18 -17.50
C THR A 303 -18.59 13.08 -17.12
N PHE A 304 -19.53 13.46 -17.99
CA PHE A 304 -20.96 13.32 -17.74
C PHE A 304 -21.40 11.85 -17.68
N VAL A 305 -21.04 11.04 -18.68
CA VAL A 305 -21.33 9.60 -18.73
C VAL A 305 -20.66 8.85 -17.57
N GLY A 306 -19.39 9.17 -17.26
CA GLY A 306 -18.70 8.62 -16.08
C GLY A 306 -19.40 8.96 -14.76
N THR A 307 -19.97 10.17 -14.64
CA THR A 307 -20.78 10.57 -13.48
C THR A 307 -22.09 9.78 -13.41
N GLN A 308 -22.76 9.52 -14.54
CA GLN A 308 -23.97 8.69 -14.56
C GLN A 308 -23.69 7.23 -14.19
N ILE A 309 -22.64 6.62 -14.75
CA ILE A 309 -22.21 5.26 -14.40
C ILE A 309 -21.87 5.17 -12.91
N TYR A 310 -21.20 6.19 -12.35
CA TYR A 310 -20.92 6.28 -10.92
C TYR A 310 -22.20 6.36 -10.07
N ILE A 311 -23.16 7.22 -10.44
CA ILE A 311 -24.44 7.36 -9.74
C ILE A 311 -25.25 6.05 -9.78
N GLN A 312 -25.32 5.40 -10.95
CA GLN A 312 -26.04 4.14 -11.13
C GLN A 312 -25.36 2.99 -10.37
N GLY A 313 -24.03 2.93 -10.36
CA GLY A 313 -23.26 1.99 -9.55
C GLY A 313 -23.47 2.19 -8.04
N GLN A 314 -23.55 3.44 -7.58
CA GLN A 314 -23.91 3.77 -6.20
C GLN A 314 -25.36 3.41 -5.87
N ALA A 315 -26.30 3.59 -6.79
CA ALA A 315 -27.70 3.20 -6.61
C ALA A 315 -27.84 1.68 -6.47
N ASN A 316 -27.22 0.89 -7.36
CA ASN A 316 -27.23 -0.58 -7.28
C ASN A 316 -26.62 -1.07 -5.96
N ARG A 317 -25.48 -0.50 -5.53
CA ARG A 317 -24.87 -0.81 -4.22
C ARG A 317 -25.78 -0.52 -3.02
N ARG A 318 -26.69 0.44 -3.11
CA ARG A 318 -27.69 0.70 -2.05
C ARG A 318 -28.79 -0.36 -2.04
N VAL A 319 -29.28 -0.78 -3.21
CA VAL A 319 -30.30 -1.83 -3.33
C VAL A 319 -29.79 -3.16 -2.78
N PHE A 320 -28.57 -3.58 -3.15
CA PHE A 320 -27.96 -4.79 -2.58
C PHE A 320 -27.85 -4.71 -1.05
N LYS A 321 -27.34 -3.60 -0.49
CA LYS A 321 -27.27 -3.40 0.97
C LYS A 321 -28.65 -3.40 1.67
N GLN A 322 -29.71 -2.95 1.01
CA GLN A 322 -31.07 -3.03 1.55
C GLN A 322 -31.57 -4.48 1.55
N GLN A 323 -31.32 -5.23 0.47
CA GLN A 323 -31.66 -6.64 0.37
C GLN A 323 -30.90 -7.50 1.41
N ASP A 324 -29.59 -7.28 1.58
CA ASP A 324 -28.80 -7.96 2.61
C ASP A 324 -29.31 -7.65 4.02
N ASN A 325 -29.74 -6.41 4.28
CA ASN A 325 -30.33 -6.01 5.55
C ASN A 325 -31.70 -6.66 5.81
N GLU A 326 -32.57 -6.76 4.81
CA GLU A 326 -33.85 -7.50 4.89
C GLU A 326 -33.58 -8.99 5.22
N VAL A 327 -32.65 -9.63 4.50
CA VAL A 327 -32.26 -11.03 4.72
C VAL A 327 -31.66 -11.24 6.12
N PHE A 328 -30.77 -10.35 6.57
CA PHE A 328 -30.23 -10.39 7.93
C PHE A 328 -31.34 -10.35 8.99
N LEU A 329 -32.28 -9.41 8.87
CA LEU A 329 -33.39 -9.26 9.82
C LEU A 329 -34.34 -10.46 9.78
N ALA A 330 -34.60 -11.05 8.61
CA ALA A 330 -35.41 -12.25 8.48
C ALA A 330 -34.75 -13.46 9.18
N LEU A 331 -33.45 -13.68 8.96
CA LEU A 331 -32.70 -14.77 9.60
C LEU A 331 -32.60 -14.59 11.13
N VAL A 332 -32.39 -13.36 11.61
CA VAL A 332 -32.39 -13.05 13.06
C VAL A 332 -33.76 -13.31 13.69
N ARG A 333 -34.87 -12.95 13.01
CA ARG A 333 -36.22 -13.30 13.46
C ARG A 333 -36.43 -14.82 13.51
N GLN A 334 -35.94 -15.56 12.53
CA GLN A 334 -36.04 -17.03 12.51
C GLN A 334 -35.33 -17.69 13.70
N LEU A 335 -34.24 -17.10 14.22
CA LEU A 335 -33.59 -17.60 15.43
C LEU A 335 -34.47 -17.50 16.69
N SER A 336 -35.38 -16.52 16.73
CA SER A 336 -36.33 -16.33 17.83
C SER A 336 -37.59 -17.21 17.73
N ALA A 337 -37.78 -17.98 16.65
CA ALA A 337 -38.99 -18.74 16.40
C ALA A 337 -39.32 -19.78 17.48
N ILE A 338 -40.62 -19.94 17.76
CA ILE A 338 -41.18 -20.92 18.71
C ILE A 338 -42.00 -21.94 17.90
N SER A 339 -41.30 -22.79 17.14
CA SER A 339 -41.88 -23.85 16.30
C SER A 339 -41.48 -25.25 16.81
N PRO A 340 -42.20 -26.33 16.44
CA PRO A 340 -41.80 -27.70 16.77
C PRO A 340 -40.42 -28.07 16.21
N ASN A 341 -40.05 -27.51 15.05
CA ASN A 341 -38.79 -27.74 14.36
C ASN A 341 -37.72 -26.68 14.69
N ALA A 342 -37.92 -25.86 15.73
CA ALA A 342 -37.13 -24.66 15.99
C ALA A 342 -35.62 -24.91 16.17
N VAL A 343 -35.18 -26.13 16.50
CA VAL A 343 -33.75 -26.46 16.60
C VAL A 343 -33.09 -26.48 15.22
N GLU A 344 -33.69 -27.16 14.24
CA GLU A 344 -33.16 -27.23 12.88
C GLU A 344 -33.38 -25.91 12.10
N GLU A 345 -34.51 -25.23 12.32
CA GLU A 345 -34.73 -23.88 11.77
C GLU A 345 -33.68 -22.88 12.27
N ARG A 346 -33.36 -22.91 13.58
CA ARG A 346 -32.27 -22.10 14.16
C ARG A 346 -30.93 -22.46 13.54
N ARG A 347 -30.61 -23.76 13.41
CA ARG A 347 -29.36 -24.23 12.81
C ARG A 347 -29.20 -23.77 11.37
N GLY A 348 -30.26 -23.89 10.56
CA GLY A 348 -30.30 -23.38 9.19
C GLY A 348 -30.08 -21.87 9.12
N ALA A 349 -30.74 -21.10 9.99
CA ALA A 349 -30.58 -19.65 10.06
C ALA A 349 -29.16 -19.22 10.44
N MET A 350 -28.48 -19.91 11.37
CA MET A 350 -27.08 -19.64 11.72
C MET A 350 -26.12 -19.90 10.55
N LEU A 351 -26.31 -21.00 9.83
CA LEU A 351 -25.50 -21.36 8.66
C LEU A 351 -25.71 -20.39 7.49
N ALA A 352 -26.93 -19.87 7.33
CA ALA A 352 -27.23 -18.82 6.36
C ALA A 352 -26.59 -17.47 6.77
N LEU A 353 -26.67 -17.07 8.04
CA LEU A 353 -26.03 -15.86 8.57
C LEU A 353 -24.51 -15.87 8.34
N ALA A 354 -23.84 -17.01 8.55
CA ALA A 354 -22.40 -17.14 8.31
C ALA A 354 -21.97 -16.97 6.84
N ARG A 355 -22.90 -17.13 5.90
CA ARG A 355 -22.66 -16.95 4.45
C ARG A 355 -23.09 -15.58 3.93
N LEU A 356 -23.79 -14.79 4.74
CA LEU A 356 -24.25 -13.46 4.38
C LEU A 356 -23.09 -12.47 4.47
N ASP A 357 -22.85 -11.66 3.43
CA ASP A 357 -21.79 -10.63 3.43
C ASP A 357 -22.22 -9.35 4.17
N ASP A 358 -22.90 -9.52 5.32
CA ASP A 358 -23.31 -8.44 6.21
C ASP A 358 -22.29 -8.30 7.36
N PRO A 359 -21.73 -7.10 7.62
CA PRO A 359 -20.72 -6.89 8.67
C PRO A 359 -21.23 -7.18 10.08
N ARG A 360 -22.55 -7.30 10.30
CA ARG A 360 -23.18 -7.61 11.59
C ARG A 360 -23.27 -9.11 11.87
N ALA A 361 -23.28 -9.96 10.83
CA ALA A 361 -23.59 -11.38 10.96
C ALA A 361 -22.58 -12.16 11.81
N ILE A 362 -21.27 -11.97 11.54
CA ILE A 362 -20.19 -12.58 12.33
C ILE A 362 -20.21 -12.10 13.80
N PRO A 363 -20.22 -10.79 14.12
CA PRO A 363 -20.31 -10.32 15.50
C PRO A 363 -21.54 -10.89 16.23
N PHE A 364 -22.70 -10.93 15.57
CA PHE A 364 -23.94 -11.46 16.15
C PHE A 364 -23.85 -12.97 16.44
N LEU A 365 -23.27 -13.77 15.54
CA LEU A 365 -23.03 -15.21 15.79
C LEU A 365 -22.03 -15.43 16.94
N VAL A 366 -21.01 -14.57 17.08
CA VAL A 366 -20.06 -14.65 18.22
C VAL A 366 -20.73 -14.26 19.54
N ASP A 367 -21.58 -13.23 19.56
CA ASP A 367 -22.36 -12.86 20.76
C ASP A 367 -23.33 -13.98 21.16
N LEU A 368 -24.01 -14.59 20.18
CA LEU A 368 -24.87 -15.76 20.38
C LEU A 368 -24.08 -16.94 20.98
N LEU A 369 -22.84 -17.20 20.53
CA LEU A 369 -21.96 -18.22 21.12
C LEU A 369 -21.61 -17.91 22.58
N GLY A 370 -21.42 -16.63 22.91
CA GLY A 370 -21.15 -16.17 24.26
C GLY A 370 -22.34 -16.32 25.23
N GLN A 371 -23.57 -16.37 24.71
CA GLN A 371 -24.81 -16.37 25.51
C GLN A 371 -25.62 -17.67 25.48
N GLU A 372 -25.46 -18.53 24.45
CA GLU A 372 -26.26 -19.75 24.28
C GLU A 372 -26.02 -20.77 25.41
N LYS A 373 -27.08 -21.44 25.86
CA LYS A 373 -27.08 -22.39 26.99
C LYS A 373 -27.22 -23.86 26.56
N ARG A 374 -27.52 -24.11 25.28
CA ARG A 374 -27.83 -25.45 24.73
C ARG A 374 -26.68 -25.98 23.88
N ASP A 375 -26.09 -27.09 24.29
CA ASP A 375 -24.92 -27.72 23.67
C ASP A 375 -25.06 -27.93 22.14
N GLY A 376 -26.20 -28.46 21.69
CA GLY A 376 -26.44 -28.72 20.26
C GLY A 376 -26.47 -27.45 19.39
N LEU A 377 -26.79 -26.28 19.97
CA LEU A 377 -26.72 -25.00 19.27
C LEU A 377 -25.34 -24.35 19.39
N ILE A 378 -24.62 -24.54 20.51
CA ILE A 378 -23.21 -24.14 20.63
C ILE A 378 -22.38 -24.77 19.50
N ASP A 379 -22.57 -26.06 19.20
CA ASP A 379 -21.90 -26.73 18.08
C ASP A 379 -22.35 -26.22 16.69
N ALA A 380 -23.63 -25.84 16.52
CA ALA A 380 -24.12 -25.22 15.29
C ALA A 380 -23.52 -23.83 15.03
N ILE A 381 -23.42 -23.00 16.08
CA ILE A 381 -22.78 -21.69 16.02
C ILE A 381 -21.28 -21.85 15.74
N GLN A 382 -20.62 -22.82 16.39
CA GLN A 382 -19.24 -23.20 16.12
C GLN A 382 -19.03 -23.54 14.63
N GLN A 383 -19.91 -24.36 14.03
CA GLN A 383 -19.83 -24.72 12.60
C GLN A 383 -20.01 -23.49 11.69
N SER A 384 -20.97 -22.63 12.00
CA SER A 384 -21.26 -21.40 11.26
C SER A 384 -20.08 -20.41 11.28
N LEU A 385 -19.48 -20.20 12.46
CA LEU A 385 -18.31 -19.34 12.61
C LEU A 385 -17.06 -19.89 11.90
N VAL A 386 -16.91 -21.22 11.80
CA VAL A 386 -15.85 -21.83 10.98
C VAL A 386 -16.09 -21.59 9.49
N SER A 387 -17.32 -21.73 8.99
CA SER A 387 -17.62 -21.45 7.57
C SER A 387 -17.47 -19.98 7.19
N SER A 388 -17.50 -19.06 8.16
CA SER A 388 -17.20 -17.64 7.98
C SER A 388 -15.70 -17.37 7.74
N GLY A 389 -14.83 -18.36 8.00
CA GLY A 389 -13.40 -18.31 7.75
C GLY A 389 -12.62 -17.27 8.59
N PRO A 390 -11.48 -16.77 8.09
CA PRO A 390 -10.58 -15.86 8.83
C PRO A 390 -11.25 -14.57 9.31
N LYS A 391 -12.32 -14.10 8.64
CA LYS A 391 -13.12 -12.93 9.04
C LYS A 391 -13.65 -13.06 10.50
N ALA A 392 -13.84 -14.28 11.01
CA ALA A 392 -14.32 -14.53 12.37
C ALA A 392 -13.24 -14.42 13.46
N LEU A 393 -11.95 -14.55 13.14
CA LEU A 393 -10.87 -14.62 14.14
C LEU A 393 -10.81 -13.40 15.10
N PRO A 394 -10.96 -12.13 14.67
CA PRO A 394 -10.90 -10.98 15.58
C PRO A 394 -12.09 -10.89 16.55
N TYR A 395 -13.19 -11.58 16.25
CA TYR A 395 -14.36 -11.67 17.13
C TYR A 395 -14.21 -12.86 18.09
N LEU A 396 -13.81 -14.02 17.57
CA LEU A 396 -13.50 -15.22 18.36
C LEU A 396 -12.37 -15.00 19.37
N GLN A 397 -11.33 -14.24 19.01
CA GLN A 397 -10.24 -13.85 19.93
C GLN A 397 -10.77 -13.07 21.14
N ARG A 398 -11.63 -12.07 20.90
CA ARG A 398 -12.23 -11.25 21.97
C ARG A 398 -13.19 -12.06 22.85
N LEU A 399 -14.01 -12.92 22.25
CA LEU A 399 -14.88 -13.82 23.01
C LEU A 399 -14.07 -14.79 23.88
N ASN A 400 -13.00 -15.38 23.34
CA ASN A 400 -12.12 -16.29 24.07
C ASN A 400 -11.48 -15.61 25.29
N GLN A 401 -11.03 -14.36 25.14
CA GLN A 401 -10.50 -13.54 26.25
C GLN A 401 -11.58 -13.22 27.29
N SER A 402 -12.80 -12.85 26.88
CA SER A 402 -13.92 -12.60 27.80
C SER A 402 -14.24 -13.85 28.62
N LEU A 403 -14.51 -14.98 27.94
CA LEU A 403 -14.87 -16.24 28.59
C LEU A 403 -13.78 -16.75 29.54
N ARG A 404 -12.50 -16.46 29.26
CA ARG A 404 -11.41 -16.73 30.19
C ARG A 404 -11.51 -15.86 31.44
N ASN A 405 -11.70 -14.56 31.31
CA ASN A 405 -11.85 -13.65 32.44
C ASN A 405 -13.07 -14.04 33.32
N ASP A 406 -14.19 -14.37 32.68
CA ASP A 406 -15.41 -14.81 33.35
C ASP A 406 -15.17 -16.13 34.12
N LYS A 407 -14.49 -17.10 33.49
CA LYS A 407 -14.08 -18.37 34.13
C LYS A 407 -13.12 -18.15 35.30
N GLU A 408 -12.17 -17.22 35.20
CA GLU A 408 -11.25 -16.86 36.29
C GLU A 408 -12.00 -16.19 37.46
N ALA A 409 -12.97 -15.31 37.20
CA ALA A 409 -13.83 -14.73 38.24
C ALA A 409 -14.68 -15.79 38.96
N LEU A 410 -15.34 -16.68 38.20
CA LEU A 410 -16.19 -17.74 38.75
C LEU A 410 -15.44 -18.82 39.54
N ARG A 411 -14.11 -18.97 39.41
CA ARG A 411 -13.33 -19.92 40.22
C ARG A 411 -13.48 -19.71 41.73
N SER A 412 -13.73 -18.47 42.16
CA SER A 412 -13.78 -18.11 43.58
C SER A 412 -15.20 -18.08 44.19
N ARG A 413 -16.24 -17.98 43.34
CA ARG A 413 -17.62 -17.65 43.78
C ARG A 413 -18.74 -18.31 42.94
N GLY A 414 -18.42 -19.01 41.86
CA GLY A 414 -19.39 -19.51 40.88
C GLY A 414 -19.98 -20.88 41.18
N ILE A 415 -21.20 -21.11 40.67
CA ILE A 415 -21.90 -22.41 40.77
C ILE A 415 -21.29 -23.39 39.74
N PRO A 416 -21.09 -24.69 40.06
CA PRO A 416 -20.46 -25.65 39.14
C PRO A 416 -21.12 -25.75 37.76
N GLN A 417 -22.44 -25.59 37.68
CA GLN A 417 -23.19 -25.59 36.41
C GLN A 417 -22.80 -24.42 35.51
N GLU A 418 -22.58 -23.24 36.09
CA GLU A 418 -22.21 -22.02 35.37
C GLU A 418 -20.75 -22.09 34.89
N GLN A 419 -19.85 -22.59 35.76
CA GLN A 419 -18.46 -22.87 35.40
C GLN A 419 -18.35 -23.85 34.23
N ASN A 420 -19.14 -24.92 34.23
CA ASN A 420 -19.19 -25.89 33.13
C ASN A 420 -19.70 -25.25 31.83
N LEU A 421 -20.73 -24.40 31.89
CA LEU A 421 -21.28 -23.72 30.72
C LEU A 421 -20.28 -22.73 30.09
N ILE A 422 -19.58 -21.93 30.89
CA ILE A 422 -18.51 -21.06 30.38
C ILE A 422 -17.38 -21.89 29.78
N ALA A 423 -17.00 -23.01 30.40
CA ALA A 423 -16.00 -23.92 29.83
C ALA A 423 -16.44 -24.52 28.48
N LEU A 424 -17.72 -24.89 28.31
CA LEU A 424 -18.28 -25.38 27.03
C LEU A 424 -18.19 -24.31 25.93
N ARG A 425 -18.60 -23.08 26.23
CA ARG A 425 -18.47 -21.93 25.30
C ARG A 425 -17.02 -21.63 24.96
N GLN A 426 -16.12 -21.66 25.95
CA GLN A 426 -14.69 -21.43 25.73
C GLN A 426 -14.12 -22.50 24.81
N ARG A 427 -14.41 -23.78 25.06
CA ARG A 427 -14.01 -24.92 24.21
C ARG A 427 -14.56 -24.81 22.79
N ALA A 428 -15.82 -24.42 22.62
CA ALA A 428 -16.42 -24.23 21.30
C ALA A 428 -15.73 -23.09 20.53
N THR A 429 -15.41 -21.99 21.21
CA THR A 429 -14.65 -20.86 20.66
C THR A 429 -13.24 -21.29 20.26
N GLN A 430 -12.51 -22.00 21.14
CA GLN A 430 -11.18 -22.56 20.87
C GLN A 430 -11.19 -23.55 19.69
N ARG A 431 -12.21 -24.41 19.59
CA ARG A 431 -12.44 -25.32 18.46
C ARG A 431 -12.70 -24.58 17.15
N ALA A 432 -13.47 -23.48 17.18
CA ALA A 432 -13.71 -22.67 15.99
C ALA A 432 -12.39 -22.07 15.48
N ILE A 433 -11.60 -21.46 16.38
CA ILE A 433 -10.28 -20.89 16.04
C ILE A 433 -9.36 -21.96 15.47
N ALA A 434 -9.21 -23.10 16.14
CA ALA A 434 -8.36 -24.20 15.68
C ALA A 434 -8.77 -24.71 14.29
N LYS A 435 -10.07 -24.89 14.03
CA LYS A 435 -10.59 -25.29 12.70
C LYS A 435 -10.37 -24.22 11.64
N ILE A 436 -10.47 -22.94 11.97
CA ILE A 436 -10.17 -21.86 11.02
C ILE A 436 -8.68 -21.87 10.65
N LEU A 437 -7.79 -22.06 11.63
CA LEU A 437 -6.34 -22.13 11.42
C LEU A 437 -5.91 -23.33 10.55
N THR A 438 -6.60 -24.48 10.64
CA THR A 438 -6.27 -25.66 9.83
C THR A 438 -6.92 -25.69 8.45
N ILE A 439 -8.09 -25.06 8.27
CA ILE A 439 -8.81 -25.05 6.99
C ILE A 439 -8.40 -23.86 6.10
N TYR A 440 -8.16 -22.69 6.70
CA TYR A 440 -7.90 -21.43 5.97
C TYR A 440 -6.45 -20.97 6.12
N THR A 441 -5.53 -21.93 6.23
CA THR A 441 -4.10 -21.79 6.50
C THR A 441 -3.41 -20.72 5.64
N SER A 442 -3.73 -20.66 4.33
CA SER A 442 -3.17 -19.68 3.38
C SER A 442 -3.75 -18.26 3.48
N GLN A 443 -4.69 -18.02 4.39
CA GLN A 443 -5.41 -16.75 4.55
C GLN A 443 -5.24 -16.13 5.95
N VAL A 444 -4.55 -16.82 6.86
CA VAL A 444 -4.38 -16.39 8.26
C VAL A 444 -3.05 -15.68 8.53
N HIS A 445 -2.19 -15.49 7.53
CA HIS A 445 -0.83 -14.92 7.67
C HIS A 445 -0.74 -13.49 8.26
N LYS A 446 -1.85 -12.80 8.47
CA LYS A 446 -1.92 -11.47 9.11
C LYS A 446 -2.90 -11.46 10.30
N ALA A 447 -3.26 -12.63 10.82
CA ALA A 447 -4.19 -12.79 11.94
C ALA A 447 -3.56 -12.36 13.26
N ASN A 448 -4.35 -11.67 14.08
CA ASN A 448 -3.99 -11.31 15.44
C ASN A 448 -4.68 -12.28 16.42
N LEU A 449 -3.88 -13.12 17.08
CA LEU A 449 -4.27 -14.01 18.17
C LEU A 449 -3.48 -13.71 19.45
N SER A 450 -2.99 -12.48 19.62
CA SER A 450 -2.29 -12.06 20.83
C SER A 450 -3.17 -12.22 22.08
N ARG A 451 -2.57 -12.62 23.20
CA ARG A 451 -3.21 -12.87 24.50
C ARG A 451 -4.41 -13.83 24.48
N ILE A 452 -4.55 -14.67 23.46
CA ILE A 452 -5.61 -15.67 23.38
C ILE A 452 -5.31 -16.84 24.32
N ASP A 453 -6.34 -17.53 24.80
CA ASP A 453 -6.20 -18.80 25.53
C ASP A 453 -6.64 -19.99 24.66
N LEU A 454 -5.65 -20.68 24.11
CA LEU A 454 -5.78 -21.96 23.41
C LEU A 454 -4.99 -23.06 24.17
N GLY A 455 -4.73 -22.88 25.47
CA GLY A 455 -4.03 -23.87 26.29
C GLY A 455 -4.88 -25.13 26.49
N ALA A 456 -4.23 -26.29 26.59
CA ALA A 456 -4.96 -27.53 26.84
C ALA A 456 -5.62 -27.51 28.24
N THR A 457 -6.89 -27.91 28.28
CA THR A 457 -7.62 -28.22 29.51
C THR A 457 -7.81 -29.73 29.54
N THR A 458 -7.00 -30.45 30.32
CA THR A 458 -7.02 -31.92 30.42
C THR A 458 -7.82 -32.42 31.62
N THR A 459 -8.07 -31.57 32.62
CA THR A 459 -8.80 -31.89 33.85
C THR A 459 -10.22 -31.31 33.84
N GLY A 460 -11.18 -32.03 34.40
CA GLY A 460 -12.59 -31.63 34.49
C GLY A 460 -13.44 -32.14 33.32
N PRO A 461 -14.76 -31.85 33.31
CA PRO A 461 -15.71 -32.43 32.37
C PRO A 461 -15.59 -31.91 30.92
N VAL A 462 -14.89 -30.79 30.72
CA VAL A 462 -14.82 -30.10 29.43
C VAL A 462 -13.37 -30.01 28.96
N GLN A 463 -12.93 -31.06 28.25
CA GLN A 463 -11.54 -31.18 27.79
C GLN A 463 -11.28 -30.55 26.42
N PHE A 464 -10.14 -29.85 26.29
CA PHE A 464 -9.65 -29.26 25.04
C PHE A 464 -8.14 -29.46 24.92
N THR A 465 -7.66 -29.77 23.71
CA THR A 465 -6.23 -29.78 23.36
C THR A 465 -6.11 -29.14 21.98
N LEU A 466 -5.21 -28.18 21.83
CA LEU A 466 -4.90 -27.59 20.53
C LEU A 466 -3.99 -28.54 19.74
N VAL A 467 -4.40 -28.89 18.52
CA VAL A 467 -3.59 -29.69 17.58
C VAL A 467 -3.56 -28.96 16.25
N LEU A 468 -2.38 -28.43 15.89
CA LEU A 468 -2.07 -27.74 14.63
C LEU A 468 -0.81 -28.36 13.99
N ASP A 469 -0.67 -29.68 14.11
CA ASP A 469 0.42 -30.43 13.49
C ASP A 469 0.46 -30.17 11.97
N LYS A 470 1.66 -29.98 11.41
CA LYS A 470 1.94 -29.67 9.99
C LYS A 470 1.13 -28.49 9.41
N THR A 471 0.60 -27.62 10.27
CA THR A 471 -0.14 -26.43 9.87
C THR A 471 0.83 -25.26 9.62
N ASP A 472 0.51 -24.41 8.66
CA ASP A 472 1.26 -23.18 8.42
C ASP A 472 0.64 -22.02 9.22
N LEU A 473 1.41 -21.54 10.19
CA LEU A 473 1.05 -20.52 11.17
C LEU A 473 1.91 -19.25 11.00
N SER A 474 2.68 -19.17 9.91
CA SER A 474 3.54 -18.06 9.52
C SER A 474 2.79 -16.73 9.50
N GLY A 475 3.42 -15.68 10.02
CA GLY A 475 2.87 -14.31 10.06
C GLY A 475 1.78 -14.07 11.13
N ILE A 476 1.28 -15.11 11.80
CA ILE A 476 0.29 -14.95 12.88
C ILE A 476 0.95 -14.32 14.11
N ASN A 477 0.31 -13.29 14.67
CA ASN A 477 0.70 -12.70 15.94
C ASN A 477 0.08 -13.48 17.12
N PHE A 478 0.92 -14.23 17.84
CA PHE A 478 0.59 -15.00 19.04
C PHE A 478 1.18 -14.36 20.32
N LYS A 479 1.50 -13.06 20.30
CA LYS A 479 2.15 -12.37 21.42
C LYS A 479 1.36 -12.50 22.72
N GLY A 480 1.98 -13.09 23.75
CA GLY A 480 1.31 -13.37 25.02
C GLY A 480 0.20 -14.42 24.99
N ALA A 481 0.05 -15.20 23.91
CA ALA A 481 -0.95 -16.27 23.81
C ALA A 481 -0.61 -17.46 24.73
N ILE A 482 -1.63 -18.11 25.28
CA ILE A 482 -1.49 -19.40 25.95
C ILE A 482 -1.68 -20.51 24.93
N LEU A 483 -0.62 -21.30 24.74
CA LEU A 483 -0.49 -22.44 23.83
C LEU A 483 0.06 -23.68 24.59
N SER A 484 -0.09 -23.68 25.92
CA SER A 484 0.48 -24.72 26.78
C SER A 484 -0.14 -26.09 26.49
N ASN A 485 0.68 -27.14 26.46
CA ASN A 485 0.29 -28.49 26.07
C ASN A 485 -0.32 -28.62 24.65
N ALA A 486 -0.09 -27.65 23.75
CA ALA A 486 -0.49 -27.76 22.35
C ALA A 486 0.41 -28.72 21.55
N SER A 487 -0.16 -29.44 20.57
CA SER A 487 0.59 -30.16 19.55
C SER A 487 0.76 -29.27 18.31
N LEU A 488 2.01 -29.00 17.96
CA LEU A 488 2.46 -28.07 16.92
C LEU A 488 3.53 -28.76 16.04
N ARG A 489 3.46 -30.09 15.90
CA ARG A 489 4.54 -30.92 15.34
C ARG A 489 4.69 -30.68 13.84
N GLY A 490 5.89 -30.33 13.39
CA GLY A 490 6.13 -30.00 11.98
C GLY A 490 5.36 -28.78 11.46
N SER A 491 4.78 -27.96 12.35
CA SER A 491 4.11 -26.71 11.97
C SER A 491 5.15 -25.66 11.54
N ARG A 492 4.74 -24.69 10.74
CA ARG A 492 5.60 -23.60 10.25
C ARG A 492 5.19 -22.28 10.86
N PHE A 493 6.15 -21.50 11.35
CA PHE A 493 5.97 -20.13 11.87
C PHE A 493 6.78 -19.11 11.04
N TYR A 494 7.45 -19.58 9.99
CA TYR A 494 8.18 -18.80 9.01
C TYR A 494 7.88 -19.37 7.62
N ALA A 495 7.51 -18.48 6.69
CA ALA A 495 7.26 -18.80 5.29
C ALA A 495 7.61 -17.62 4.39
N ALA A 496 7.94 -17.91 3.14
CA ALA A 496 8.15 -16.93 2.09
C ALA A 496 6.92 -16.02 1.91
N GLY A 497 7.16 -14.75 1.58
CA GLY A 497 6.12 -13.73 1.47
C GLY A 497 5.20 -13.83 0.24
N GLU A 498 4.59 -12.70 -0.12
CA GLU A 498 3.72 -12.61 -1.30
C GLU A 498 4.52 -12.81 -2.61
N ASP A 499 5.82 -12.47 -2.62
CA ASP A 499 6.73 -12.70 -3.75
C ASP A 499 7.26 -14.16 -3.87
N ARG A 500 6.99 -14.99 -2.85
CA ARG A 500 7.43 -16.39 -2.70
C ARG A 500 8.93 -16.61 -2.65
N ARG A 501 9.70 -15.60 -2.23
CA ARG A 501 11.14 -15.70 -1.92
C ARG A 501 11.32 -15.68 -0.40
N PHE A 502 12.46 -16.18 0.05
CA PHE A 502 12.85 -16.18 1.46
C PHE A 502 13.95 -15.15 1.68
N GLY A 503 13.98 -14.51 2.85
CA GLY A 503 14.93 -13.46 3.19
C GLY A 503 14.57 -12.09 2.59
N THR A 504 13.30 -11.89 2.24
CA THR A 504 12.74 -10.62 1.74
C THR A 504 11.92 -9.93 2.83
N PHE A 505 11.62 -8.64 2.64
CA PHE A 505 10.94 -7.83 3.65
C PHE A 505 9.45 -8.17 3.83
N ASP A 506 8.87 -9.00 2.94
CA ASP A 506 7.48 -9.44 2.93
C ASP A 506 7.26 -10.85 3.50
N ASP A 507 8.34 -11.52 3.97
CA ASP A 507 8.30 -12.82 4.63
C ASP A 507 7.27 -12.87 5.77
N TRP A 508 6.52 -13.97 5.85
CA TRP A 508 5.55 -14.21 6.90
C TRP A 508 6.25 -14.80 8.13
N ILE A 509 6.58 -13.94 9.09
CA ILE A 509 7.21 -14.31 10.37
C ILE A 509 6.21 -14.15 11.51
N SER A 510 5.96 -15.22 12.28
CA SER A 510 5.06 -15.16 13.46
C SER A 510 5.72 -14.44 14.66
N ASP A 511 4.92 -13.82 15.52
CA ASP A 511 5.37 -13.29 16.83
C ASP A 511 4.84 -14.16 17.96
N LEU A 512 5.71 -14.95 18.59
CA LEU A 512 5.43 -15.78 19.78
C LEU A 512 5.95 -15.11 21.08
N SER A 513 6.37 -13.84 21.04
CA SER A 513 6.98 -13.16 22.18
C SER A 513 6.06 -13.15 23.41
N GLY A 514 6.57 -13.59 24.55
CA GLY A 514 5.82 -13.72 25.79
C GLY A 514 4.71 -14.78 25.78
N ALA A 515 4.61 -15.63 24.75
CA ALA A 515 3.64 -16.73 24.72
C ALA A 515 3.98 -17.83 25.73
N GLU A 516 2.94 -18.51 26.23
CA GLU A 516 3.01 -19.61 27.18
C GLU A 516 2.91 -20.96 26.44
N LEU A 517 4.05 -21.50 26.01
CA LEU A 517 4.22 -22.78 25.31
C LEU A 517 4.72 -23.90 26.25
N LYS A 518 4.45 -23.81 27.56
CA LYS A 518 4.78 -24.83 28.54
C LYS A 518 4.24 -26.20 28.10
N GLU A 519 5.10 -27.22 28.09
CA GLU A 519 4.79 -28.60 27.65
C GLU A 519 4.27 -28.72 26.21
N ALA A 520 4.40 -27.69 25.37
CA ALA A 520 4.00 -27.78 23.97
C ALA A 520 4.92 -28.73 23.18
N ASN A 521 4.34 -29.48 22.23
CA ASN A 521 5.08 -30.37 21.35
C ASN A 521 5.33 -29.70 20.00
N LEU A 522 6.53 -29.13 19.86
CA LEU A 522 7.08 -28.45 18.69
C LEU A 522 8.07 -29.34 17.92
N THR A 523 7.99 -30.68 18.07
CA THR A 523 8.89 -31.63 17.39
C THR A 523 8.90 -31.38 15.88
N GLY A 524 10.08 -31.07 15.32
CA GLY A 524 10.26 -30.78 13.89
C GLY A 524 9.61 -29.48 13.39
N ALA A 525 9.15 -28.59 14.26
CA ALA A 525 8.56 -27.31 13.85
C ALA A 525 9.60 -26.39 13.19
N ILE A 526 9.16 -25.56 12.24
CA ILE A 526 9.97 -24.53 11.59
C ILE A 526 9.70 -23.20 12.27
N LEU A 527 10.66 -22.79 13.09
CA LEU A 527 10.69 -21.59 13.95
C LEU A 527 11.86 -20.66 13.56
N SER A 528 12.45 -20.82 12.37
CA SER A 528 13.57 -19.99 11.93
C SER A 528 13.16 -18.52 11.80
N GLN A 529 14.03 -17.61 12.24
CA GLN A 529 13.79 -16.15 12.33
C GLN A 529 12.61 -15.70 13.22
N VAL A 530 11.91 -16.62 13.91
CA VAL A 530 10.70 -16.29 14.68
C VAL A 530 11.04 -15.48 15.94
N ALA A 531 10.19 -14.48 16.23
CA ALA A 531 10.28 -13.70 17.46
C ALA A 531 9.70 -14.50 18.64
N MET A 532 10.55 -14.86 19.60
CA MET A 532 10.24 -15.68 20.78
C MET A 532 10.78 -15.03 22.07
N THR A 533 10.79 -13.69 22.11
CA THR A 533 11.36 -12.92 23.22
C THR A 533 10.54 -13.12 24.49
N ARG A 534 11.18 -13.55 25.58
CA ARG A 534 10.53 -13.90 26.87
C ARG A 534 9.42 -14.96 26.76
N THR A 535 9.44 -15.81 25.73
CA THR A 535 8.49 -16.92 25.58
C THR A 535 8.78 -18.02 26.61
N ASN A 536 7.74 -18.62 27.18
CA ASN A 536 7.87 -19.72 28.13
C ASN A 536 7.72 -21.08 27.42
N LEU A 537 8.82 -21.80 27.31
CA LEU A 537 8.97 -23.13 26.72
C LEU A 537 9.31 -24.19 27.79
N THR A 538 8.99 -23.93 29.06
CA THR A 538 9.28 -24.85 30.17
C THR A 538 8.72 -26.25 29.86
N ARG A 539 9.55 -27.29 29.92
CA ARG A 539 9.19 -28.68 29.56
C ARG A 539 8.65 -28.89 28.13
N ALA A 540 8.83 -27.95 27.20
CA ALA A 540 8.44 -28.13 25.81
C ALA A 540 9.31 -29.19 25.10
N ILE A 541 8.78 -29.81 24.04
CA ILE A 541 9.49 -30.77 23.19
C ILE A 541 9.77 -30.10 21.85
N LEU A 542 11.03 -29.71 21.62
CA LEU A 542 11.57 -29.01 20.46
C LEU A 542 12.51 -29.91 19.63
N ASN A 543 12.44 -31.23 19.83
CA ASN A 543 13.32 -32.19 19.17
C ASN A 543 13.28 -32.05 17.65
N ARG A 544 14.46 -31.92 17.02
CA ARG A 544 14.63 -31.67 15.58
C ARG A 544 13.92 -30.42 15.02
N ALA A 545 13.49 -29.48 15.88
CA ALA A 545 12.94 -28.21 15.42
C ALA A 545 14.05 -27.32 14.82
N ASP A 546 13.68 -26.48 13.85
CA ASP A 546 14.56 -25.45 13.29
C ASP A 546 14.25 -24.09 13.91
N LEU A 547 15.08 -23.64 14.83
CA LEU A 547 15.07 -22.30 15.44
C LEU A 547 16.23 -21.44 14.92
N SER A 548 16.77 -21.72 13.72
CA SER A 548 17.91 -20.95 13.21
C SER A 548 17.58 -19.47 13.05
N ASN A 549 18.47 -18.61 13.52
CA ASN A 549 18.27 -17.15 13.59
C ASN A 549 17.05 -16.69 14.43
N ALA A 550 16.43 -17.55 15.24
CA ALA A 550 15.29 -17.17 16.09
C ALA A 550 15.70 -16.22 17.24
N ILE A 551 14.77 -15.36 17.68
CA ILE A 551 15.01 -14.35 18.72
C ILE A 551 14.39 -14.81 20.04
N LEU A 552 15.16 -15.52 20.84
CA LEU A 552 14.82 -16.15 22.13
C LEU A 552 15.32 -15.36 23.35
N THR A 553 15.59 -14.06 23.21
CA THR A 553 16.12 -13.20 24.28
C THR A 553 15.24 -13.29 25.54
N GLY A 554 15.83 -13.68 26.67
CA GLY A 554 15.14 -13.88 27.95
C GLY A 554 14.06 -14.99 27.94
N ALA A 555 14.02 -15.87 26.94
CA ALA A 555 13.08 -17.00 26.90
C ALA A 555 13.38 -18.03 27.99
N ASN A 556 12.35 -18.78 28.41
CA ASN A 556 12.48 -19.82 29.43
C ASN A 556 12.26 -21.23 28.85
N LEU A 557 13.36 -21.92 28.53
CA LEU A 557 13.41 -23.29 28.02
C LEU A 557 13.79 -24.31 29.11
N SER A 558 13.63 -23.99 30.40
CA SER A 558 14.00 -24.89 31.50
C SER A 558 13.31 -26.26 31.39
N SER A 559 14.10 -27.32 31.60
CA SER A 559 13.69 -28.72 31.46
C SER A 559 13.03 -29.11 30.13
N SER A 560 13.28 -28.35 29.05
CA SER A 560 12.82 -28.70 27.69
C SER A 560 13.73 -29.74 27.03
N SER A 561 13.23 -30.38 25.97
CA SER A 561 13.98 -31.33 25.14
C SER A 561 14.20 -30.71 23.76
N LEU A 562 15.46 -30.48 23.39
CA LEU A 562 15.96 -29.84 22.16
C LEU A 562 16.88 -30.79 21.38
N ILE A 563 16.68 -32.11 21.52
CA ILE A 563 17.53 -33.15 20.93
C ILE A 563 17.61 -32.96 19.42
N ALA A 564 18.83 -32.81 18.90
CA ALA A 564 19.14 -32.51 17.51
C ALA A 564 18.36 -31.31 16.91
N ALA A 565 17.97 -30.33 17.73
CA ALA A 565 17.39 -29.07 17.25
C ALA A 565 18.47 -28.17 16.61
N ASN A 566 18.06 -27.36 15.63
CA ASN A 566 18.94 -26.40 14.97
C ASN A 566 18.71 -24.99 15.52
N LEU A 567 19.64 -24.46 16.29
CA LEU A 567 19.65 -23.10 16.85
C LEU A 567 20.82 -22.26 16.30
N ARG A 568 21.30 -22.60 15.10
CA ARG A 568 22.39 -21.87 14.44
C ARG A 568 22.06 -20.38 14.35
N SER A 569 22.97 -19.52 14.81
CA SER A 569 22.81 -18.06 14.83
C SER A 569 21.60 -17.54 15.61
N ALA A 570 20.95 -18.36 16.45
CA ALA A 570 19.84 -17.91 17.28
C ALA A 570 20.33 -16.95 18.39
N ASN A 571 19.48 -16.02 18.82
CA ASN A 571 19.76 -15.14 19.95
C ASN A 571 19.04 -15.63 21.21
N LEU A 572 19.78 -16.29 22.11
CA LEU A 572 19.36 -16.77 23.42
C LEU A 572 19.99 -15.94 24.57
N GLU A 573 20.33 -14.68 24.33
CA GLU A 573 20.84 -13.77 25.37
C GLU A 573 19.90 -13.75 26.60
N ASN A 574 20.47 -13.90 27.80
CA ASN A 574 19.74 -13.99 29.08
C ASN A 574 18.69 -15.12 29.17
N ALA A 575 18.69 -16.10 28.27
CA ALA A 575 17.71 -17.20 28.29
C ALA A 575 17.97 -18.22 29.43
N SER A 576 16.90 -18.90 29.85
CA SER A 576 16.94 -20.01 30.80
C SER A 576 16.90 -21.33 30.04
N LEU A 577 17.89 -22.19 30.21
CA LEU A 577 17.90 -23.57 29.71
C LEU A 577 18.15 -24.58 30.85
N THR A 578 18.09 -24.16 32.11
CA THR A 578 18.39 -25.00 33.29
C THR A 578 17.70 -26.36 33.23
N GLY A 579 18.48 -27.44 33.33
CA GLY A 579 18.00 -28.83 33.27
C GLY A 579 17.43 -29.29 31.92
N ALA A 580 17.65 -28.56 30.83
CA ALA A 580 17.23 -28.97 29.48
C ALA A 580 18.14 -30.07 28.90
N ASP A 581 17.60 -30.80 27.92
CA ASP A 581 18.36 -31.77 27.12
C ASP A 581 18.61 -31.21 25.71
N LEU A 582 19.88 -30.95 25.42
CA LEU A 582 20.42 -30.37 24.20
C LEU A 582 21.24 -31.39 23.40
N ALA A 583 21.09 -32.70 23.65
CA ALA A 583 21.92 -33.73 23.01
C ALA A 583 21.94 -33.59 21.47
N ASN A 584 23.14 -33.47 20.91
CA ASN A 584 23.41 -33.23 19.47
C ASN A 584 22.76 -31.97 18.86
N ALA A 585 22.29 -31.01 19.67
CA ALA A 585 21.74 -29.75 19.18
C ALA A 585 22.84 -28.85 18.56
N ASN A 586 22.46 -28.02 17.59
CA ASN A 586 23.38 -27.11 16.90
C ASN A 586 23.17 -25.65 17.28
N PHE A 587 24.02 -25.13 18.14
CA PHE A 587 24.12 -23.73 18.56
C PHE A 587 25.31 -22.99 17.91
N SER A 588 25.83 -23.48 16.77
CA SER A 588 26.96 -22.82 16.10
C SER A 588 26.61 -21.36 15.77
N THR A 589 27.55 -20.45 16.03
CA THR A 589 27.37 -18.99 15.89
C THR A 589 26.19 -18.37 16.67
N ALA A 590 25.57 -19.09 17.63
CA ALA A 590 24.48 -18.54 18.44
C ALA A 590 24.99 -17.55 19.52
N ASN A 591 24.14 -16.61 19.92
CA ASN A 591 24.38 -15.76 21.08
C ASN A 591 23.69 -16.37 22.30
N LEU A 592 24.46 -16.72 23.32
CA LEU A 592 24.05 -17.28 24.62
C LEU A 592 24.67 -16.46 25.77
N HIS A 593 24.97 -15.18 25.52
CA HIS A 593 25.50 -14.26 26.53
C HIS A 593 24.60 -14.23 27.78
N SER A 594 25.20 -14.43 28.95
CA SER A 594 24.53 -14.50 30.25
C SER A 594 23.40 -15.56 30.36
N ALA A 595 23.39 -16.58 29.49
CA ALA A 595 22.39 -17.65 29.54
C ALA A 595 22.61 -18.60 30.73
N ARG A 596 21.51 -19.14 31.28
CA ARG A 596 21.51 -20.06 32.43
C ARG A 596 21.31 -21.51 31.98
N LEU A 597 22.40 -22.28 31.90
CA LEU A 597 22.48 -23.66 31.42
C LEU A 597 22.95 -24.66 32.51
N ALA A 598 22.79 -24.33 33.79
CA ALA A 598 23.08 -25.24 34.89
C ALA A 598 22.32 -26.58 34.74
N GLN A 599 22.98 -27.69 35.07
CA GLN A 599 22.44 -29.06 35.01
C GLN A 599 21.93 -29.52 33.63
N VAL A 600 22.38 -28.90 32.56
CA VAL A 600 22.01 -29.26 31.18
C VAL A 600 22.71 -30.52 30.69
N SER A 601 22.01 -31.37 29.94
CA SER A 601 22.61 -32.38 29.06
C SER A 601 22.92 -31.73 27.71
N ALA A 602 24.19 -31.65 27.31
CA ALA A 602 24.65 -31.11 26.03
C ALA A 602 25.62 -32.06 25.31
N ILE A 603 25.41 -33.37 25.49
CA ILE A 603 26.26 -34.43 24.92
C ILE A 603 26.28 -34.30 23.39
N GLY A 604 27.48 -34.21 22.81
CA GLY A 604 27.68 -34.05 21.36
C GLY A 604 27.19 -32.73 20.73
N ALA A 605 26.70 -31.78 21.54
CA ALA A 605 26.16 -30.52 21.04
C ALA A 605 27.23 -29.62 20.38
N GLN A 606 26.83 -28.82 19.40
CA GLN A 606 27.73 -27.99 18.60
C GLN A 606 27.58 -26.51 18.99
N PHE A 607 28.62 -25.93 19.58
CA PHE A 607 28.71 -24.53 20.02
C PHE A 607 29.84 -23.77 19.30
N SER A 608 30.28 -24.25 18.12
CA SER A 608 31.39 -23.65 17.40
C SER A 608 31.12 -22.17 17.08
N PHE A 609 32.08 -21.30 17.38
CA PHE A 609 31.96 -19.84 17.25
C PHE A 609 30.79 -19.18 18.01
N ALA A 610 30.16 -19.87 18.98
CA ALA A 610 29.07 -19.29 19.77
C ALA A 610 29.60 -18.22 20.76
N ASP A 611 28.73 -17.25 21.10
CA ASP A 611 28.98 -16.32 22.20
C ASP A 611 28.37 -16.88 23.50
N LEU A 612 29.22 -17.36 24.39
CA LEU A 612 28.86 -17.98 25.67
C LEU A 612 29.42 -17.18 26.86
N THR A 613 29.77 -15.92 26.62
CA THR A 613 30.27 -14.97 27.63
C THR A 613 29.33 -14.88 28.83
N GLN A 614 29.85 -15.06 30.05
CA GLN A 614 29.11 -15.02 31.32
C GLN A 614 27.97 -16.06 31.45
N SER A 615 27.95 -17.11 30.63
CA SER A 615 26.97 -18.20 30.77
C SER A 615 27.26 -19.12 31.96
N ASN A 616 26.21 -19.67 32.59
CA ASN A 616 26.32 -20.62 33.71
C ASN A 616 26.07 -22.05 33.21
N TRP A 617 27.04 -22.95 33.39
CA TRP A 617 27.04 -24.36 33.01
C TRP A 617 27.23 -25.31 34.21
N GLN A 618 27.00 -24.84 35.43
CA GLN A 618 27.25 -25.57 36.68
C GLN A 618 26.61 -26.97 36.65
N GLY A 619 27.43 -28.00 36.82
CA GLY A 619 26.98 -29.40 36.83
C GLY A 619 26.40 -29.93 35.51
N ALA A 620 26.63 -29.26 34.37
CA ALA A 620 26.20 -29.74 33.06
C ALA A 620 27.03 -30.94 32.55
N ASP A 621 26.46 -31.72 31.63
CA ASP A 621 27.14 -32.80 30.92
C ASP A 621 27.39 -32.39 29.45
N MET A 622 28.60 -31.96 29.14
CA MET A 622 29.03 -31.50 27.82
C MET A 622 29.97 -32.52 27.14
N THR A 623 29.82 -33.81 27.47
CA THR A 623 30.65 -34.88 26.92
C THR A 623 30.61 -34.88 25.39
N GLY A 624 31.78 -34.77 24.74
CA GLY A 624 31.94 -34.70 23.28
C GLY A 624 31.40 -33.42 22.62
N ALA A 625 31.06 -32.37 23.38
CA ALA A 625 30.57 -31.12 22.82
C ALA A 625 31.67 -30.36 22.05
N ASN A 626 31.28 -29.63 20.99
CA ASN A 626 32.19 -28.85 20.15
C ASN A 626 32.09 -27.36 20.45
N LEU A 627 32.99 -26.85 21.29
CA LEU A 627 33.12 -25.44 21.72
C LEU A 627 34.25 -24.71 20.97
N SER A 628 34.67 -25.21 19.80
CA SER A 628 35.81 -24.62 19.07
C SER A 628 35.58 -23.17 18.67
N ALA A 629 36.59 -22.33 18.91
CA ALA A 629 36.54 -20.88 18.73
C ALA A 629 35.37 -20.15 19.44
N ALA A 630 34.71 -20.78 20.43
CA ALA A 630 33.66 -20.14 21.22
C ALA A 630 34.22 -19.06 22.17
N LYS A 631 33.43 -18.01 22.42
CA LYS A 631 33.71 -17.00 23.43
C LYS A 631 33.18 -17.47 24.78
N LEU A 632 34.05 -17.66 25.77
CA LEU A 632 33.72 -18.26 27.07
C LEU A 632 34.18 -17.39 28.24
N GLN A 633 34.31 -16.08 28.01
CA GLN A 633 34.81 -15.15 29.02
C GLN A 633 33.89 -15.14 30.25
N GLY A 634 34.45 -15.42 31.43
CA GLY A 634 33.70 -15.48 32.68
C GLY A 634 32.58 -16.52 32.73
N ALA A 635 32.59 -17.52 31.84
CA ALA A 635 31.62 -18.62 31.89
C ALA A 635 31.89 -19.52 33.11
N ASP A 636 30.83 -20.06 33.72
CA ASP A 636 30.92 -20.93 34.89
C ASP A 636 30.71 -22.40 34.53
N PHE A 637 31.80 -23.13 34.38
CA PHE A 637 31.88 -24.58 34.16
C PHE A 637 32.19 -25.37 35.44
N SER A 638 31.87 -24.85 36.62
CA SER A 638 32.17 -25.59 37.86
C SER A 638 31.35 -26.89 37.97
N SER A 639 32.05 -27.97 38.29
CA SER A 639 31.54 -29.35 38.27
C SER A 639 30.95 -29.83 36.93
N THR A 640 31.28 -29.18 35.81
CA THR A 640 30.84 -29.59 34.47
C THR A 640 31.68 -30.77 33.95
N LYS A 641 31.04 -31.73 33.27
CA LYS A 641 31.76 -32.76 32.51
C LYS A 641 32.05 -32.24 31.09
N LEU A 642 33.32 -32.13 30.73
CA LEU A 642 33.83 -31.71 29.42
C LEU A 642 34.64 -32.84 28.76
N MET A 643 34.35 -34.10 29.13
CA MET A 643 35.06 -35.28 28.62
C MET A 643 35.01 -35.34 27.09
N ASN A 644 36.14 -35.50 26.42
CA ASN A 644 36.27 -35.47 24.96
C ASN A 644 35.76 -34.17 24.27
N ALA A 645 35.51 -33.07 25.00
CA ALA A 645 35.02 -31.83 24.40
C ALA A 645 36.11 -31.14 23.56
N ASN A 646 35.72 -30.52 22.45
CA ASN A 646 36.62 -29.72 21.61
C ASN A 646 36.55 -28.24 22.03
N LEU A 647 37.54 -27.77 22.76
CA LEU A 647 37.73 -26.38 23.20
C LEU A 647 38.83 -25.67 22.39
N ALA A 648 39.22 -26.19 21.21
CA ALA A 648 40.32 -25.64 20.43
C ALA A 648 40.03 -24.19 20.03
N GLN A 649 41.01 -23.30 20.22
CA GLN A 649 40.89 -21.85 20.00
C GLN A 649 39.81 -21.14 20.85
N ALA A 650 39.20 -21.79 21.84
CA ALA A 650 38.18 -21.17 22.69
C ALA A 650 38.76 -20.07 23.60
N GLN A 651 37.94 -19.07 23.93
CA GLN A 651 38.35 -17.89 24.69
C GLN A 651 37.84 -18.00 26.13
N LEU A 652 38.58 -18.71 26.98
CA LEU A 652 38.22 -19.09 28.36
C LEU A 652 38.66 -18.06 29.43
N GLN A 653 38.88 -16.79 29.06
CA GLN A 653 39.47 -15.84 30.01
C GLN A 653 38.58 -15.62 31.24
N ASN A 654 39.15 -15.76 32.43
CA ASN A 654 38.42 -15.74 33.72
C ASN A 654 37.26 -16.75 33.85
N ALA A 655 37.22 -17.82 33.04
CA ALA A 655 36.24 -18.89 33.21
C ALA A 655 36.46 -19.66 34.53
N ASN A 656 35.37 -20.12 35.15
CA ASN A 656 35.42 -20.97 36.34
C ASN A 656 35.36 -22.44 35.87
N LEU A 657 36.44 -23.21 36.05
CA LEU A 657 36.56 -24.63 35.69
C LEU A 657 36.78 -25.51 36.94
N ARG A 658 36.39 -25.01 38.13
CA ARG A 658 36.57 -25.71 39.41
C ARG A 658 35.88 -27.07 39.38
N SER A 659 36.61 -28.14 39.71
CA SER A 659 36.10 -29.52 39.68
C SER A 659 35.52 -29.99 38.33
N ALA A 660 35.86 -29.32 37.21
CA ALA A 660 35.44 -29.74 35.88
C ALA A 660 36.24 -30.97 35.40
N ASP A 661 35.60 -31.88 34.66
CA ASP A 661 36.29 -33.03 34.04
C ASP A 661 36.66 -32.71 32.58
N LEU A 662 37.93 -32.38 32.36
CA LEU A 662 38.53 -32.08 31.06
C LEU A 662 39.26 -33.30 30.45
N SER A 663 39.02 -34.52 30.93
CA SER A 663 39.66 -35.71 30.38
C SER A 663 39.40 -35.88 28.88
N ALA A 664 40.46 -36.15 28.12
CA ALA A 664 40.49 -36.15 26.65
C ALA A 664 40.03 -34.86 25.94
N ALA A 665 39.76 -33.75 26.64
CA ALA A 665 39.35 -32.48 26.02
C ALA A 665 40.49 -31.86 25.19
N ASP A 666 40.16 -31.21 24.07
CA ASP A 666 41.13 -30.54 23.20
C ASP A 666 41.13 -29.04 23.45
N LEU A 667 42.14 -28.50 24.13
CA LEU A 667 42.27 -27.06 24.41
C LEU A 667 43.29 -26.37 23.50
N ARG A 668 43.76 -27.00 22.41
CA ARG A 668 44.86 -26.44 21.59
C ARG A 668 44.52 -25.04 21.07
N GLY A 669 45.40 -24.08 21.39
CA GLY A 669 45.23 -22.67 21.02
C GLY A 669 44.17 -21.91 21.83
N ALA A 670 43.53 -22.53 22.82
CA ALA A 670 42.62 -21.83 23.73
C ALA A 670 43.37 -20.80 24.59
N ASN A 671 42.69 -19.71 24.93
CA ASN A 671 43.21 -18.70 25.86
C ASN A 671 42.56 -18.90 27.24
N VAL A 672 43.36 -19.34 28.21
CA VAL A 672 42.93 -19.67 29.59
C VAL A 672 43.39 -18.63 30.62
N ASP A 673 43.75 -17.42 30.19
CA ASP A 673 44.22 -16.35 31.08
C ASP A 673 43.20 -16.04 32.19
N GLY A 674 43.60 -16.19 33.45
CA GLY A 674 42.77 -15.93 34.62
C GLY A 674 41.71 -16.98 34.94
N ALA A 675 41.63 -18.08 34.20
CA ALA A 675 40.66 -19.16 34.48
C ALA A 675 41.01 -19.93 35.78
N ASP A 676 40.00 -20.34 36.54
CA ASP A 676 40.16 -21.08 37.81
C ASP A 676 40.03 -22.60 37.58
N PHE A 677 41.12 -23.35 37.80
CA PHE A 677 41.19 -24.79 37.62
C PHE A 677 41.19 -25.58 38.94
N GLN A 678 40.74 -25.01 40.07
CA GLN A 678 40.81 -25.70 41.37
C GLN A 678 40.12 -27.07 41.33
N GLY A 679 40.90 -28.15 41.45
CA GLY A 679 40.40 -29.53 41.41
C GLY A 679 39.90 -30.01 40.03
N ALA A 680 40.20 -29.31 38.94
CA ALA A 680 39.88 -29.75 37.59
C ALA A 680 40.67 -31.01 37.20
N ASN A 681 40.02 -31.96 36.53
CA ASN A 681 40.64 -33.21 36.10
C ASN A 681 41.07 -33.14 34.63
N PHE A 682 42.34 -33.38 34.31
CA PHE A 682 42.87 -33.33 32.94
C PHE A 682 43.05 -34.71 32.27
N ALA A 683 42.90 -35.81 33.01
CA ALA A 683 43.08 -37.16 32.49
C ALA A 683 42.08 -38.13 33.13
N ALA A 684 41.52 -39.06 32.36
CA ALA A 684 40.69 -40.08 32.97
C ALA A 684 41.54 -40.90 33.95
N ALA A 685 41.00 -41.14 35.16
CA ALA A 685 41.64 -42.03 36.10
C ALA A 685 41.63 -43.45 35.51
N LEU A 686 42.81 -43.98 35.18
CA LEU A 686 42.95 -45.40 34.93
C LEU A 686 42.60 -46.13 36.23
N GLN A 687 41.53 -46.92 36.22
CA GLN A 687 41.32 -47.93 37.27
C GLN A 687 42.39 -49.01 37.10
N THR A 688 43.56 -48.80 37.69
CA THR A 688 44.50 -49.88 37.97
C THR A 688 43.85 -50.82 38.99
N GLN A 689 43.28 -51.92 38.53
CA GLN A 689 43.07 -53.09 39.39
C GLN A 689 44.43 -53.49 39.95
N SER A 690 44.51 -53.67 41.26
CA SER A 690 45.75 -53.73 42.05
C SER A 690 46.59 -54.99 41.87
N ASP A 691 46.25 -55.85 40.91
CA ASP A 691 46.61 -57.28 40.95
C ASP A 691 47.54 -57.72 39.81
N GLN A 692 48.05 -56.78 38.99
CA GLN A 692 49.06 -57.06 37.96
C GLN A 692 50.36 -56.28 38.17
N PHE A 693 51.32 -56.98 38.76
CA PHE A 693 52.71 -56.59 38.93
C PHE A 693 53.43 -56.55 37.57
N LEU A 694 54.20 -55.48 37.30
CA LEU A 694 55.08 -55.31 36.13
C LEU A 694 54.42 -55.28 34.73
N GLN A 695 53.64 -54.25 34.45
CA GLN A 695 53.64 -53.62 33.12
C GLN A 695 53.81 -52.10 33.25
N ALA A 696 54.53 -51.48 32.31
CA ALA A 696 54.61 -50.03 32.24
C ALA A 696 53.18 -49.46 32.06
N PRO A 697 52.79 -48.38 32.77
CA PRO A 697 51.44 -47.87 32.70
C PRO A 697 51.12 -47.51 31.24
N PRO A 698 50.02 -48.02 30.66
CA PRO A 698 49.66 -47.69 29.29
C PRO A 698 49.48 -46.17 29.17
N PRO A 699 49.96 -45.54 28.08
CA PRO A 699 49.89 -44.10 27.94
C PRO A 699 48.43 -43.66 28.04
N ALA A 700 48.14 -42.77 29.01
CA ALA A 700 46.78 -42.46 29.44
C ALA A 700 45.84 -42.20 28.25
N ALA A 701 44.93 -43.16 28.01
CA ALA A 701 44.19 -43.30 26.75
C ALA A 701 43.20 -42.15 26.46
N SER A 702 42.88 -41.35 27.47
CA SER A 702 41.91 -40.26 27.44
C SER A 702 42.41 -39.05 28.28
N ALA A 703 43.54 -38.51 27.87
CA ALA A 703 44.18 -37.33 28.47
C ALA A 703 44.01 -36.07 27.59
N ALA A 704 43.83 -34.91 28.22
CA ALA A 704 43.60 -33.63 27.54
C ALA A 704 44.72 -33.26 26.56
N ARG A 705 44.36 -32.65 25.43
CA ARG A 705 45.29 -32.17 24.39
C ARG A 705 45.55 -30.68 24.60
N ILE A 706 46.71 -30.36 25.18
CA ILE A 706 47.04 -29.00 25.66
C ILE A 706 48.36 -28.46 25.11
N LYS A 707 48.95 -29.11 24.10
CA LYS A 707 50.22 -28.70 23.48
C LYS A 707 50.16 -27.25 22.98
N GLY A 708 51.07 -26.42 23.47
CA GLY A 708 51.20 -25.00 23.12
C GLY A 708 50.27 -24.04 23.86
N VAL A 709 49.37 -24.52 24.72
CA VAL A 709 48.46 -23.67 25.52
C VAL A 709 49.24 -22.96 26.62
N ASN A 710 48.96 -21.68 26.84
CA ASN A 710 49.62 -20.87 27.88
C ASN A 710 48.79 -20.85 29.17
N PHE A 711 49.28 -21.49 30.22
CA PHE A 711 48.69 -21.53 31.55
C PHE A 711 49.34 -20.53 32.52
N ALA A 712 50.24 -19.66 32.08
CA ALA A 712 51.01 -18.79 32.99
C ALA A 712 50.19 -17.78 33.83
N LYS A 713 48.92 -17.54 33.47
CA LYS A 713 47.97 -16.76 34.26
C LYS A 713 46.75 -17.57 34.74
N ALA A 714 46.78 -18.90 34.61
CA ALA A 714 45.74 -19.76 35.16
C ALA A 714 45.81 -19.74 36.71
N LYS A 715 44.66 -19.90 37.37
CA LYS A 715 44.51 -19.83 38.82
C LYS A 715 44.30 -21.22 39.41
N ASN A 716 44.77 -21.42 40.64
CA ASN A 716 44.50 -22.58 41.49
C ASN A 716 44.83 -23.96 40.88
N LEU A 717 45.82 -24.03 40.00
CA LEU A 717 46.39 -25.30 39.55
C LEU A 717 47.16 -25.97 40.70
N ASP A 718 46.91 -27.26 40.93
CA ASP A 718 47.68 -28.05 41.89
C ASP A 718 48.96 -28.62 41.28
N ALA A 719 49.85 -29.19 42.11
CA ALA A 719 51.13 -29.72 41.64
C ALA A 719 50.98 -30.86 40.60
N ARG A 720 49.88 -31.62 40.65
CA ARG A 720 49.59 -32.72 39.71
C ARG A 720 49.18 -32.18 38.34
N ALA A 721 48.28 -31.20 38.32
CA ALA A 721 47.86 -30.50 37.11
C ALA A 721 49.04 -29.78 36.45
N ILE A 722 49.93 -29.15 37.23
CA ILE A 722 51.12 -28.47 36.70
C ILE A 722 52.08 -29.47 36.05
N SER A 723 52.39 -30.61 36.71
CA SER A 723 53.19 -31.68 36.09
C SER A 723 52.59 -32.13 34.76
N PHE A 724 51.29 -32.47 34.76
CA PHE A 724 50.57 -32.87 33.55
C PHE A 724 50.64 -31.81 32.44
N ILE A 725 50.52 -30.53 32.79
CA ILE A 725 50.63 -29.42 31.84
C ILE A 725 52.01 -29.40 31.17
N CYS A 726 53.08 -29.56 31.94
CA CYS A 726 54.44 -29.60 31.42
C CYS A 726 54.68 -30.86 30.56
N ASP A 727 54.30 -32.03 31.05
CA ASP A 727 54.49 -33.33 30.38
C ASP A 727 53.74 -33.42 29.03
N ARG A 728 52.63 -32.67 28.89
CA ARG A 728 51.85 -32.60 27.64
C ARG A 728 52.16 -31.38 26.77
N GLY A 729 53.23 -30.65 27.08
CA GLY A 729 53.75 -29.55 26.26
C GLY A 729 52.91 -28.27 26.31
N GLY A 730 52.15 -28.05 27.38
CA GLY A 730 51.63 -26.73 27.74
C GLY A 730 52.75 -25.84 28.31
N ARG A 731 52.47 -24.54 28.46
CA ARG A 731 53.42 -23.55 29.01
C ARG A 731 52.95 -23.07 30.38
N HIS A 732 53.77 -23.28 31.41
CA HIS A 732 53.54 -22.77 32.76
C HIS A 732 54.91 -22.35 33.37
N PRO A 733 55.00 -21.30 34.22
CA PRO A 733 56.28 -20.82 34.77
C PRO A 733 57.09 -21.83 35.59
N GLN A 734 56.46 -22.94 36.00
CA GLN A 734 57.12 -24.04 36.72
C GLN A 734 57.52 -25.22 35.82
N CYS A 735 57.22 -25.18 34.52
CA CYS A 735 57.77 -26.13 33.56
C CYS A 735 59.25 -25.82 33.32
N ARG A 736 60.09 -26.86 33.38
CA ARG A 736 61.52 -26.79 33.11
C ARG A 736 61.83 -27.02 31.63
#